data_AF-A0A2R9AAD2-F1
#
_entry.id   AF-A0A2R9AAD2-F1
#
_cell.length_a   1.000
_cell.length_b   1.000
_cell.length_c   1.000
_cell.angle_alpha   90.00
_cell.angle_beta   90.00
_cell.angle_gamma   90.00
#
_symmetry.space_group_name_H-M   'P 1'
#
loop_
_entity.id
_entity.type
_entity.pdbx_description
1 polymer ?
#
loop_
_entity_poly.entity_id
_entity_poly.type
_entity_poly.pdbx_seq_one_letter_code
_entity_poly.pdbx_strand_id
1 'polypeptide(L)'
;MPNYFFVVGSGMFYDGNHTYLIEPEENDTTQEDFHFHSVYKSRLFEFSLDDLPSEFQQVNITPPKFILKPRPKRSKRQLRRYPRNVEEETKYIELMIVNDHLMFKKHRLSVVHTNTYAKSVVNMADLIYKEQLKTRIVLVAMETWATDNKFAISENPLITLREFMKYRRDFIKEKSDAVHLFSGSQFESSRSGAAYIGGICSLLKGGGVNEFGKTDLMAVTLAQSLAHNIGIISDKRKLASGECKCEDTWSGCIMGDTGYYLPKKFTQCNIEEYHDFLNSGGGACLFNKPSKLLDPPECGNGFIETGEECDCGTPAECVLEGAECCKKCTLTQDSQCSDGLCCKKCKFQPMGTVCREAVNDCDIRETCSGNSSQVIYKITGICFGGRCKTRDRQCKYIWGQKVTASDKYCYEKLNIEGTEKGNCGKDKDTWIQCNKRDVLCGYLLCTNIGNIPRLGELDGEITSTLVVQQGRTLNCSGGHVKLEEDVDLGYVEDGTPCGPQMMCLEHRCLPVASFNFSTCLSSKEGTICSGNGVCSNELKCVCNRHWIGSDCNTYFPHNDDAKTGITLSGNGVAGTNIIIGIIAGTILVLALILGITAWGYKQLPQGDYVKKPGDGDSFYSDIPPGVSTNSASSSKKRSNGLSHSWSERIPDTKHISDICENGRPRSNSWQGNLGGNKKKIRGKRFRPRSNSTEHLHNCAHTNIH
;
A
#
# COMPACT_ATOMS: atom_id res chain seq x y z
N MET A 1 28.65 4.94 -38.27
CA MET A 1 28.71 3.50 -37.90
C MET A 1 29.90 3.32 -36.97
N PRO A 2 29.82 2.53 -35.88
CA PRO A 2 31.01 2.13 -35.14
C PRO A 2 31.74 1.03 -35.90
N ASN A 3 33.04 1.20 -36.16
CA ASN A 3 33.85 0.17 -36.79
C ASN A 3 34.23 -0.90 -35.76
N TYR A 4 33.88 -2.16 -36.04
CA TYR A 4 34.34 -3.30 -35.25
C TYR A 4 35.59 -3.88 -35.91
N PHE A 5 36.73 -3.78 -35.23
CA PHE A 5 37.95 -4.49 -35.64
C PHE A 5 37.95 -5.89 -35.00
N PHE A 6 38.15 -6.91 -35.83
CA PHE A 6 38.46 -8.26 -35.38
C PHE A 6 39.97 -8.46 -35.44
N VAL A 7 40.57 -8.90 -34.33
CA VAL A 7 41.99 -9.25 -34.22
C VAL A 7 42.06 -10.69 -33.73
N VAL A 8 42.91 -11.51 -34.34
CA VAL A 8 42.99 -12.96 -34.13
C VAL A 8 44.38 -13.34 -33.58
N GLY A 9 44.82 -12.61 -32.56
CA GLY A 9 46.18 -12.69 -32.02
C GLY A 9 46.60 -11.41 -31.30
N SER A 10 47.91 -11.26 -31.08
CA SER A 10 48.46 -10.04 -30.46
C SER A 10 48.39 -8.84 -31.41
N GLY A 11 48.08 -7.66 -30.87
CA GLY A 11 47.87 -6.45 -31.66
C GLY A 11 47.84 -5.18 -30.82
N MET A 12 47.74 -4.03 -31.48
CA MET A 12 47.78 -2.71 -30.84
C MET A 12 46.80 -1.76 -31.51
N PHE A 13 46.12 -0.92 -30.73
CA PHE A 13 45.28 0.16 -31.25
C PHE A 13 45.37 1.44 -30.41
N TYR A 14 45.04 2.56 -31.03
CA TYR A 14 45.09 3.90 -30.42
C TYR A 14 43.67 4.50 -30.42
N ASP A 15 43.21 5.00 -29.27
CA ASP A 15 41.83 5.53 -29.12
C ASP A 15 41.69 7.03 -29.45
N GLY A 16 42.78 7.66 -29.91
CA GLY A 16 42.91 9.11 -30.10
C GLY A 16 43.68 9.80 -28.98
N ASN A 17 43.86 9.15 -27.82
CA ASN A 17 44.51 9.72 -26.64
C ASN A 17 45.51 8.77 -25.96
N HIS A 18 45.36 7.44 -26.11
CA HIS A 18 46.27 6.44 -25.54
C HIS A 18 46.40 5.18 -26.40
N THR A 19 47.55 4.51 -26.25
CA THR A 19 47.88 3.24 -26.90
C THR A 19 47.51 2.04 -26.03
N TYR A 20 46.81 1.07 -26.60
CA TYR A 20 46.37 -0.17 -25.96
C TYR A 20 46.97 -1.37 -26.69
N LEU A 21 47.60 -2.28 -25.96
CA LEU A 21 48.00 -3.58 -26.47
C LEU A 21 46.93 -4.63 -26.14
N ILE A 22 46.82 -5.60 -27.04
CA ILE A 22 45.99 -6.79 -26.97
C ILE A 22 46.93 -7.99 -27.04
N GLU A 23 46.90 -8.89 -26.07
CA GLU A 23 47.59 -10.19 -26.12
C GLU A 23 46.60 -11.34 -25.85
N PRO A 24 46.67 -12.46 -26.59
CA PRO A 24 45.86 -13.65 -26.32
C PRO A 24 46.36 -14.36 -25.06
N GLU A 25 45.46 -14.95 -24.28
CA GLU A 25 45.81 -15.65 -23.04
C GLU A 25 46.25 -17.10 -23.32
N GLU A 26 47.52 -17.41 -23.06
CA GLU A 26 48.26 -18.53 -23.69
C GLU A 26 47.95 -19.95 -23.15
N ASN A 27 46.79 -20.18 -22.53
CA ASN A 27 46.47 -21.45 -21.85
C ASN A 27 44.99 -21.86 -21.89
N ASP A 28 44.39 -21.96 -23.08
CA ASP A 28 43.17 -22.73 -23.31
C ASP A 28 43.43 -23.92 -24.25
N THR A 29 43.15 -25.14 -23.76
CA THR A 29 43.31 -26.41 -24.50
C THR A 29 42.00 -27.17 -24.65
N THR A 30 40.88 -26.47 -24.51
CA THR A 30 39.51 -26.98 -24.65
C THR A 30 38.81 -26.36 -25.87
N GLN A 31 38.04 -27.18 -26.59
CA GLN A 31 37.38 -26.79 -27.85
C GLN A 31 36.10 -25.98 -27.62
N GLU A 32 36.22 -24.68 -27.29
CA GLU A 32 35.14 -23.70 -27.39
C GLU A 32 35.65 -22.44 -28.12
N ASP A 33 34.83 -21.81 -28.97
CA ASP A 33 35.22 -20.76 -29.93
C ASP A 33 35.51 -19.36 -29.31
N PHE A 34 36.02 -19.31 -28.08
CA PHE A 34 36.18 -18.08 -27.30
C PHE A 34 37.64 -17.84 -26.87
N HIS A 35 38.49 -17.40 -27.80
CA HIS A 35 39.85 -16.95 -27.47
C HIS A 35 39.84 -15.67 -26.63
N PHE A 36 40.13 -15.78 -25.33
CA PHE A 36 40.25 -14.64 -24.44
C PHE A 36 41.51 -13.82 -24.77
N HIS A 37 41.32 -12.51 -24.90
CA HIS A 37 42.39 -11.55 -25.16
C HIS A 37 42.43 -10.52 -24.02
N SER A 38 43.60 -10.37 -23.39
CA SER A 38 43.85 -9.35 -22.37
C SER A 38 44.21 -8.03 -23.04
N VAL A 39 43.49 -6.95 -22.68
CA VAL A 39 43.72 -5.60 -23.20
C VAL A 39 44.20 -4.69 -22.08
N TYR A 40 45.36 -4.07 -22.26
CA TYR A 40 45.98 -3.17 -21.27
C TYR A 40 46.53 -1.90 -21.93
N LYS A 41 46.31 -0.78 -21.24
CA LYS A 41 46.86 0.52 -21.62
C LYS A 41 48.38 0.51 -21.41
N SER A 42 49.14 0.79 -22.47
CA SER A 42 50.59 0.95 -22.38
C SER A 42 50.94 2.13 -21.46
N ARG A 43 52.08 2.02 -20.77
CA ARG A 43 52.69 3.09 -19.97
C ARG A 43 54.09 3.47 -20.46
N LEU A 44 54.55 2.86 -21.55
CA LEU A 44 55.93 2.92 -22.01
C LEU A 44 56.07 3.46 -23.44
N PHE A 45 54.98 3.57 -24.20
CA PHE A 45 54.99 4.00 -25.59
C PHE A 45 53.80 4.91 -25.93
N GLU A 46 54.07 6.22 -25.95
CA GLU A 46 53.30 7.22 -26.68
C GLU A 46 54.17 7.65 -27.88
N PHE A 47 53.65 7.55 -29.09
CA PHE A 47 54.32 7.97 -30.33
C PHE A 47 53.41 8.94 -31.08
N SER A 48 54.00 10.00 -31.66
CA SER A 48 53.34 10.78 -32.71
C SER A 48 53.30 9.96 -34.00
N LEU A 49 52.32 10.21 -34.86
CA LEU A 49 51.90 9.26 -35.90
C LEU A 49 52.77 9.23 -37.18
N ASP A 50 53.92 9.93 -37.19
CA ASP A 50 54.66 10.27 -38.42
C ASP A 50 55.96 9.46 -38.66
N ASP A 51 56.50 8.76 -37.66
CA ASP A 51 57.73 7.94 -37.79
C ASP A 51 57.52 6.52 -37.27
N LEU A 52 57.64 5.51 -38.15
CA LEU A 52 57.47 4.09 -37.81
C LEU A 52 58.50 3.21 -38.55
N PRO A 53 59.71 3.02 -37.99
CA PRO A 53 60.69 2.08 -38.51
C PRO A 53 60.22 0.62 -38.35
N SER A 54 60.52 -0.21 -39.34
CA SER A 54 60.25 -1.66 -39.28
C SER A 54 61.21 -2.39 -38.35
N GLU A 55 60.71 -3.47 -37.73
CA GLU A 55 61.44 -4.43 -36.87
C GLU A 55 61.89 -3.90 -35.49
N PHE A 56 61.58 -4.67 -34.42
CA PHE A 56 62.61 -5.36 -33.64
C PHE A 56 62.00 -6.47 -32.75
N GLN A 57 62.86 -7.20 -32.03
CA GLN A 57 62.65 -8.58 -31.55
C GLN A 57 62.00 -8.73 -30.17
N GLN A 58 61.63 -9.97 -29.85
CA GLN A 58 61.09 -10.42 -28.55
C GLN A 58 61.98 -10.03 -27.36
N VAL A 59 61.35 -9.62 -26.25
CA VAL A 59 62.02 -9.44 -24.95
C VAL A 59 61.23 -10.18 -23.87
N ASN A 60 61.76 -11.30 -23.38
CA ASN A 60 61.15 -12.08 -22.31
C ASN A 60 61.25 -11.36 -20.96
N ILE A 61 60.12 -11.08 -20.30
CA ILE A 61 60.08 -10.47 -18.96
C ILE A 61 59.31 -11.38 -18.00
N THR A 62 60.00 -11.90 -16.99
CA THR A 62 59.44 -12.86 -16.01
C THR A 62 58.46 -12.18 -15.04
N PRO A 63 57.24 -12.70 -14.83
CA PRO A 63 56.23 -12.04 -14.00
C PRO A 63 56.46 -12.21 -12.49
N PRO A 64 56.42 -11.14 -11.68
CA PRO A 64 56.37 -11.25 -10.22
C PRO A 64 55.03 -11.82 -9.73
N LYS A 65 55.07 -12.80 -8.82
CA LYS A 65 53.86 -13.41 -8.24
C LYS A 65 53.12 -12.43 -7.30
N PHE A 66 52.04 -11.82 -7.79
CA PHE A 66 51.11 -11.05 -6.95
C PHE A 66 50.07 -11.96 -6.28
N ILE A 67 49.84 -11.76 -4.98
CA ILE A 67 48.93 -12.58 -4.17
C ILE A 67 47.47 -12.24 -4.49
N LEU A 68 46.72 -13.23 -4.97
CA LEU A 68 45.28 -13.14 -5.23
C LEU A 68 44.49 -12.92 -3.93
N LYS A 69 43.95 -11.70 -3.75
CA LYS A 69 42.78 -11.49 -2.88
C LYS A 69 41.52 -11.84 -3.67
N PRO A 70 40.58 -12.63 -3.13
CA PRO A 70 39.38 -13.03 -3.85
C PRO A 70 38.51 -11.80 -4.17
N ARG A 71 38.30 -11.53 -5.46
CA ARG A 71 37.37 -10.49 -5.92
C ARG A 71 35.92 -11.02 -5.89
N PRO A 72 34.92 -10.19 -5.55
CA PRO A 72 33.52 -10.62 -5.57
C PRO A 72 33.08 -11.00 -7.00
N LYS A 73 32.24 -12.03 -7.11
CA LYS A 73 31.64 -12.43 -8.40
C LYS A 73 30.93 -11.22 -9.02
N ARG A 74 31.35 -10.81 -10.22
CA ARG A 74 30.62 -9.77 -10.98
C ARG A 74 29.24 -10.31 -11.35
N SER A 75 28.21 -9.81 -10.67
CA SER A 75 26.83 -9.97 -11.13
C SER A 75 26.71 -9.44 -12.57
N LYS A 76 25.89 -10.10 -13.40
CA LYS A 76 25.62 -9.64 -14.77
C LYS A 76 25.14 -8.18 -14.70
N ARG A 77 25.70 -7.29 -15.52
CA ARG A 77 25.15 -5.95 -15.72
C ARG A 77 23.78 -6.08 -16.38
N GLN A 78 22.73 -6.20 -15.57
CA GLN A 78 21.39 -5.81 -16.01
C GLN A 78 21.48 -4.36 -16.49
N LEU A 79 20.84 -4.07 -17.61
CA LEU A 79 20.63 -2.70 -18.07
C LEU A 79 19.96 -1.92 -16.94
N ARG A 80 20.56 -0.80 -16.52
CA ARG A 80 19.89 0.16 -15.65
C ARG A 80 18.67 0.71 -16.40
N ARG A 81 17.51 0.07 -16.19
CA ARG A 81 16.27 0.84 -16.12
C ARG A 81 16.48 1.89 -15.02
N TYR A 82 16.03 3.11 -15.25
CA TYR A 82 15.86 4.04 -14.14
C TYR A 82 14.88 3.37 -13.15
N PRO A 83 15.20 3.30 -11.84
CA PRO A 83 14.18 2.98 -10.86
C PRO A 83 13.11 4.07 -10.95
N ARG A 84 11.83 3.68 -10.99
CA ARG A 84 10.75 4.62 -10.68
C ARG A 84 10.79 4.84 -9.18
N ASN A 85 10.85 6.09 -8.73
CA ASN A 85 10.79 6.36 -7.30
C ASN A 85 9.38 6.00 -6.79
N VAL A 86 9.29 5.52 -5.55
CA VAL A 86 8.00 5.29 -4.88
C VAL A 86 7.15 6.58 -4.81
N GLU A 87 7.80 7.73 -4.87
CA GLU A 87 7.24 9.07 -5.07
C GLU A 87 6.37 9.19 -6.33
N GLU A 88 6.74 8.54 -7.43
CA GLU A 88 6.06 8.63 -8.75
C GLU A 88 4.75 7.83 -8.83
N GLU A 89 4.53 6.84 -7.95
CA GLU A 89 3.31 6.03 -7.95
C GLU A 89 2.09 6.83 -7.46
N THR A 90 0.87 6.47 -7.88
CA THR A 90 -0.37 7.05 -7.32
C THR A 90 -0.75 6.30 -6.05
N LYS A 91 -0.98 7.02 -4.96
CA LYS A 91 -1.36 6.43 -3.66
C LYS A 91 -2.87 6.53 -3.44
N TYR A 92 -3.39 5.69 -2.55
CA TYR A 92 -4.79 5.65 -2.15
C TYR A 92 -4.84 5.56 -0.63
N ILE A 93 -5.59 6.45 0.02
CA ILE A 93 -5.91 6.37 1.45
C ILE A 93 -7.30 5.77 1.58
N GLU A 94 -7.39 4.52 2.03
CA GLU A 94 -8.66 3.90 2.41
C GLU A 94 -9.13 4.54 3.73
N LEU A 95 -10.06 5.48 3.63
CA LEU A 95 -10.56 6.30 4.72
C LEU A 95 -11.91 5.80 5.23
N MET A 96 -12.04 5.71 6.56
CA MET A 96 -13.33 5.59 7.24
C MET A 96 -13.65 6.88 8.02
N ILE A 97 -14.90 7.33 7.94
CA ILE A 97 -15.41 8.46 8.74
C ILE A 97 -16.38 7.96 9.82
N VAL A 98 -16.22 8.45 11.04
CA VAL A 98 -17.20 8.28 12.12
C VAL A 98 -17.79 9.65 12.45
N ASN A 99 -19.11 9.82 12.35
CA ASN A 99 -19.81 11.04 12.74
C ASN A 99 -20.35 10.90 14.16
N ASP A 100 -19.99 11.84 15.05
CA ASP A 100 -20.50 11.82 16.43
C ASP A 100 -22.00 12.20 16.51
N HIS A 101 -22.60 11.99 17.68
CA HIS A 101 -23.99 12.30 17.93
C HIS A 101 -24.31 13.82 17.85
N LEU A 102 -23.34 14.70 18.14
CA LEU A 102 -23.50 16.14 17.94
C LEU A 102 -23.44 16.51 16.45
N MET A 103 -22.62 15.83 15.63
CA MET A 103 -22.60 15.95 14.17
C MET A 103 -23.95 15.55 13.56
N PHE A 104 -24.55 14.46 14.07
CA PHE A 104 -25.91 14.03 13.73
C PHE A 104 -26.98 15.07 14.10
N LYS A 105 -26.84 15.73 15.25
CA LYS A 105 -27.70 16.86 15.67
C LYS A 105 -27.55 18.08 14.77
N LYS A 106 -26.35 18.47 14.34
CA LYS A 106 -26.12 19.58 13.37
C LYS A 106 -26.89 19.34 12.06
N HIS A 107 -26.93 18.09 11.60
CA HIS A 107 -27.60 17.66 10.38
C HIS A 107 -29.09 17.32 10.54
N ARG A 108 -29.75 17.88 11.58
CA ARG A 108 -31.19 17.73 11.86
C ARG A 108 -31.63 16.28 12.10
N LEU A 109 -30.77 15.45 12.70
CA LEU A 109 -31.05 14.03 12.97
C LEU A 109 -31.31 13.19 11.71
N SER A 110 -30.71 13.57 10.57
CA SER A 110 -30.81 12.84 9.30
C SER A 110 -29.48 12.17 8.95
N VAL A 111 -29.48 10.83 8.92
CA VAL A 111 -28.30 10.03 8.51
C VAL A 111 -27.93 10.30 7.05
N VAL A 112 -28.92 10.57 6.19
CA VAL A 112 -28.66 10.95 4.80
C VAL A 112 -27.88 12.26 4.74
N HIS A 113 -28.26 13.27 5.54
CA HIS A 113 -27.60 14.57 5.54
C HIS A 113 -26.21 14.55 6.19
N THR A 114 -25.97 13.77 7.26
CA THR A 114 -24.60 13.58 7.78
C THR A 114 -23.71 12.95 6.71
N ASN A 115 -24.22 11.93 6.03
CA ASN A 115 -23.40 11.12 5.14
C ASN A 115 -23.11 11.87 3.82
N THR A 116 -24.06 12.65 3.27
CA THR A 116 -23.76 13.51 2.11
C THR A 116 -22.86 14.69 2.47
N TYR A 117 -22.99 15.29 3.65
CA TYR A 117 -22.04 16.31 4.12
C TYR A 117 -20.62 15.73 4.26
N ALA A 118 -20.47 14.57 4.93
CA ALA A 118 -19.17 13.93 5.11
C ALA A 118 -18.52 13.52 3.78
N LYS A 119 -19.28 12.97 2.83
CA LYS A 119 -18.81 12.76 1.45
C LYS A 119 -18.35 14.06 0.78
N SER A 120 -19.11 15.15 0.91
CA SER A 120 -18.73 16.45 0.35
C SER A 120 -17.38 16.96 0.89
N VAL A 121 -17.14 16.78 2.19
CA VAL A 121 -15.87 17.12 2.86
C VAL A 121 -14.72 16.27 2.33
N VAL A 122 -14.92 14.95 2.22
CA VAL A 122 -13.88 14.04 1.71
C VAL A 122 -13.54 14.32 0.25
N ASN A 123 -14.53 14.56 -0.61
CA ASN A 123 -14.31 14.86 -2.02
C ASN A 123 -13.53 16.17 -2.22
N MET A 124 -13.76 17.18 -1.37
CA MET A 124 -12.97 18.42 -1.38
C MET A 124 -11.51 18.20 -0.93
N ALA A 125 -11.28 17.31 0.04
CA ALA A 125 -9.93 16.94 0.47
C ALA A 125 -9.20 16.07 -0.58
N ASP A 126 -9.91 15.18 -1.27
CA ASP A 126 -9.36 14.34 -2.35
C ASP A 126 -8.82 15.19 -3.51
N LEU A 127 -9.52 16.26 -3.90
CA LEU A 127 -9.03 17.19 -4.94
C LEU A 127 -7.66 17.80 -4.58
N ILE A 128 -7.50 18.26 -3.33
CA ILE A 128 -6.24 18.80 -2.81
C ILE A 128 -5.11 17.75 -2.88
N TYR A 129 -5.40 16.51 -2.48
CA TYR A 129 -4.43 15.42 -2.46
C TYR A 129 -4.08 14.89 -3.86
N LYS A 130 -5.06 14.84 -4.78
CA LYS A 130 -4.87 14.45 -6.18
C LYS A 130 -3.93 15.41 -6.89
N GLU A 131 -4.14 16.71 -6.74
CA GLU A 131 -3.36 17.74 -7.43
C GLU A 131 -1.91 17.85 -6.95
N GLN A 132 -1.64 17.63 -5.65
CA GLN A 132 -0.37 18.04 -5.04
C GLN A 132 0.47 16.92 -4.43
N LEU A 133 -0.16 15.81 -3.99
CA LEU A 133 0.51 14.68 -3.35
C LEU A 133 0.42 13.39 -4.17
N LYS A 134 -0.13 13.45 -5.39
CA LYS A 134 -0.44 12.29 -6.25
C LYS A 134 -1.13 11.14 -5.48
N THR A 135 -2.03 11.52 -4.58
CA THR A 135 -2.69 10.63 -3.63
C THR A 135 -4.20 10.83 -3.75
N ARG A 136 -4.98 9.75 -3.68
CA ARG A 136 -6.44 9.82 -3.61
C ARG A 136 -6.93 9.53 -2.19
N ILE A 137 -7.93 10.25 -1.73
CA ILE A 137 -8.63 9.93 -0.47
C ILE A 137 -9.92 9.21 -0.84
N VAL A 138 -10.02 7.93 -0.48
CA VAL A 138 -11.13 7.07 -0.89
C VAL A 138 -11.95 6.64 0.31
N LEU A 139 -13.21 7.04 0.35
CA LEU A 139 -14.12 6.73 1.45
C LEU A 139 -14.65 5.28 1.32
N VAL A 140 -14.08 4.37 2.10
CA VAL A 140 -14.43 2.93 2.07
C VAL A 140 -15.50 2.53 3.10
N ALA A 141 -15.66 3.30 4.18
CA ALA A 141 -16.65 3.02 5.24
C ALA A 141 -17.12 4.32 5.94
N MET A 142 -18.33 4.28 6.51
CA MET A 142 -18.84 5.38 7.35
C MET A 142 -19.77 4.87 8.46
N GLU A 143 -19.60 5.40 9.67
CA GLU A 143 -20.53 5.25 10.80
C GLU A 143 -21.12 6.62 11.21
N THR A 144 -22.33 6.62 11.78
CA THR A 144 -22.95 7.81 12.37
C THR A 144 -23.66 7.43 13.68
N TRP A 145 -23.25 8.04 14.79
CA TRP A 145 -23.77 7.74 16.14
C TRP A 145 -25.14 8.38 16.40
N ALA A 146 -26.18 7.85 15.74
CA ALA A 146 -27.53 8.40 15.78
C ALA A 146 -28.16 8.47 17.18
N THR A 147 -27.82 7.56 18.10
CA THR A 147 -28.41 7.48 19.45
C THR A 147 -27.64 8.32 20.49
N ASP A 148 -26.34 8.09 20.60
CA ASP A 148 -25.47 8.54 21.70
C ASP A 148 -23.98 8.38 21.35
N ASN A 149 -23.11 9.17 21.98
CA ASN A 149 -21.66 9.06 21.82
C ASN A 149 -21.12 7.83 22.56
N LYS A 150 -20.17 7.12 21.95
CA LYS A 150 -19.63 5.84 22.49
C LYS A 150 -18.57 6.03 23.58
N PHE A 151 -18.08 7.25 23.74
CA PHE A 151 -17.26 7.73 24.86
C PHE A 151 -17.50 9.24 25.04
N ALA A 152 -16.98 9.83 26.12
CA ALA A 152 -17.09 11.27 26.36
C ALA A 152 -16.16 12.05 25.42
N ILE A 153 -16.72 12.92 24.57
CA ILE A 153 -15.94 13.89 23.80
C ILE A 153 -15.40 14.96 24.76
N SER A 154 -14.11 15.25 24.65
CA SER A 154 -13.41 16.30 25.40
C SER A 154 -13.17 17.53 24.53
N GLU A 155 -13.22 18.71 25.13
CA GLU A 155 -12.85 19.97 24.48
C GLU A 155 -11.34 20.01 24.11
N ASN A 156 -10.51 19.14 24.72
CA ASN A 156 -9.13 18.91 24.29
C ASN A 156 -9.08 17.84 23.17
N PRO A 157 -8.58 18.17 21.97
CA PRO A 157 -8.60 17.26 20.82
C PRO A 157 -7.64 16.06 20.97
N LEU A 158 -6.57 16.17 21.76
CA LEU A 158 -5.64 15.05 22.01
C LEU A 158 -6.28 13.97 22.90
N ILE A 159 -7.04 14.38 23.91
CA ILE A 159 -7.81 13.46 24.76
C ILE A 159 -8.91 12.76 23.94
N THR A 160 -9.65 13.52 23.13
CA THR A 160 -10.67 12.96 22.23
C THR A 160 -10.07 12.00 21.19
N LEU A 161 -8.91 12.33 20.61
CA LEU A 161 -8.16 11.44 19.71
C LEU A 161 -7.77 10.13 20.40
N ARG A 162 -7.25 10.20 21.62
CA ARG A 162 -6.79 9.04 22.39
C ARG A 162 -7.92 8.06 22.69
N GLU A 163 -9.08 8.55 23.14
CA GLU A 163 -10.25 7.70 23.38
C GLU A 163 -10.88 7.20 22.07
N PHE A 164 -10.84 7.99 20.99
CA PHE A 164 -11.28 7.55 19.66
C PHE A 164 -10.45 6.38 19.12
N MET A 165 -9.13 6.40 19.28
CA MET A 165 -8.28 5.30 18.81
C MET A 165 -8.40 4.04 19.67
N LYS A 166 -8.78 4.15 20.96
CA LYS A 166 -9.24 2.99 21.76
C LYS A 166 -10.55 2.43 21.20
N TYR A 167 -11.53 3.30 20.92
CA TYR A 167 -12.80 2.89 20.31
C TYR A 167 -12.58 2.17 18.97
N ARG A 168 -11.70 2.68 18.09
CA ARG A 168 -11.31 1.99 16.85
C ARG A 168 -10.77 0.59 17.13
N ARG A 169 -9.81 0.46 18.05
CA ARG A 169 -9.17 -0.82 18.39
C ARG A 169 -10.17 -1.88 18.87
N ASP A 170 -11.17 -1.47 19.66
CA ASP A 170 -12.06 -2.39 20.39
C ASP A 170 -13.38 -2.68 19.66
N PHE A 171 -13.86 -1.78 18.79
CA PHE A 171 -15.20 -1.87 18.19
C PHE A 171 -15.23 -1.86 16.66
N ILE A 172 -14.31 -1.15 15.98
CA ILE A 172 -14.29 -1.07 14.50
C ILE A 172 -13.62 -2.32 13.93
N LYS A 173 -14.25 -2.94 12.94
CA LYS A 173 -13.80 -4.21 12.32
C LYS A 173 -13.56 -4.09 10.82
N GLU A 174 -14.06 -3.02 10.25
CA GLU A 174 -13.91 -2.56 8.89
C GLU A 174 -12.42 -2.26 8.63
N LYS A 175 -11.90 -2.70 7.48
CA LYS A 175 -10.53 -2.37 7.08
C LYS A 175 -10.48 -0.94 6.53
N SER A 176 -9.53 -0.16 7.02
CA SER A 176 -9.17 1.15 6.49
C SER A 176 -7.74 1.50 6.93
N ASP A 177 -7.04 2.30 6.15
CA ASP A 177 -5.71 2.81 6.47
C ASP A 177 -5.80 3.86 7.58
N ALA A 178 -6.81 4.73 7.46
CA ALA A 178 -7.14 5.80 8.39
C ALA A 178 -8.60 5.71 8.86
N VAL A 179 -8.86 6.10 10.10
CA VAL A 179 -10.21 6.40 10.60
C VAL A 179 -10.22 7.80 11.19
N HIS A 180 -11.16 8.65 10.79
CA HIS A 180 -11.30 9.99 11.36
C HIS A 180 -12.67 10.21 12.02
N LEU A 181 -12.65 10.83 13.19
CA LEU A 181 -13.83 11.32 13.89
C LEU A 181 -14.19 12.71 13.37
N PHE A 182 -15.45 12.88 12.97
CA PHE A 182 -16.10 14.15 12.67
C PHE A 182 -16.98 14.52 13.86
N SER A 183 -16.48 15.41 14.72
CA SER A 183 -17.18 15.89 15.91
C SER A 183 -18.05 17.10 15.60
N GLY A 184 -19.28 17.11 16.11
CA GLY A 184 -20.16 18.27 16.11
C GLY A 184 -19.75 19.37 17.11
N SER A 185 -18.77 19.09 17.97
CA SER A 185 -18.21 20.08 18.90
C SER A 185 -17.30 21.09 18.18
N GLN A 186 -16.79 22.03 18.96
CA GLN A 186 -15.58 22.78 18.65
C GLN A 186 -14.53 22.39 19.71
N PHE A 187 -13.25 22.69 19.51
CA PHE A 187 -12.20 22.39 20.51
C PHE A 187 -11.66 23.66 21.17
N GLU A 188 -11.31 23.58 22.46
CA GLU A 188 -10.66 24.67 23.21
C GLU A 188 -9.15 24.68 22.94
N SER A 189 -8.76 24.76 21.65
CA SER A 189 -7.36 24.82 21.21
C SER A 189 -7.20 25.71 19.98
N SER A 190 -5.96 26.07 19.62
CA SER A 190 -5.66 26.78 18.36
C SER A 190 -5.80 25.92 17.10
N ARG A 191 -6.15 24.63 17.24
CA ARG A 191 -6.29 23.67 16.13
C ARG A 191 -7.70 23.10 16.06
N SER A 192 -8.29 23.14 14.87
CA SER A 192 -9.57 22.51 14.54
C SER A 192 -9.55 20.97 14.53
N GLY A 193 -8.41 20.35 14.79
CA GLY A 193 -8.26 18.90 14.83
C GLY A 193 -6.90 18.43 15.36
N ALA A 194 -6.80 17.12 15.59
CA ALA A 194 -5.56 16.46 16.00
C ALA A 194 -5.47 15.06 15.35
N ALA A 195 -4.26 14.66 14.98
CA ALA A 195 -3.99 13.36 14.35
C ALA A 195 -2.56 12.91 14.63
N TYR A 196 -2.33 11.60 14.68
CA TYR A 196 -1.01 11.04 15.00
C TYR A 196 -0.03 11.13 13.83
N ILE A 197 1.10 11.83 14.06
CA ILE A 197 2.15 12.04 13.07
C ILE A 197 2.73 10.70 12.59
N GLY A 198 2.76 10.51 11.27
CA GLY A 198 3.22 9.28 10.61
C GLY A 198 2.44 8.02 10.97
N GLY A 199 1.23 8.16 11.51
CA GLY A 199 0.43 7.08 12.10
C GLY A 199 -0.35 6.21 11.11
N ILE A 200 -0.44 6.59 9.83
CA ILE A 200 -1.13 5.83 8.77
C ILE A 200 -0.70 4.34 8.74
N CYS A 201 -1.61 3.45 8.34
CA CYS A 201 -1.45 1.98 8.39
C CYS A 201 -1.41 1.36 9.80
N SER A 202 -1.32 2.13 10.88
CA SER A 202 -1.35 1.61 12.26
C SER A 202 -2.79 1.48 12.78
N LEU A 203 -3.13 0.36 13.44
CA LEU A 203 -4.42 0.22 14.13
C LEU A 203 -4.59 1.30 15.23
N LEU A 204 -3.54 1.54 16.02
CA LEU A 204 -3.58 2.44 17.19
C LEU A 204 -3.29 3.91 16.86
N LYS A 205 -2.70 4.20 15.70
CA LYS A 205 -2.25 5.56 15.33
C LYS A 205 -2.75 6.03 13.94
N GLY A 206 -3.40 5.20 13.15
CA GLY A 206 -3.94 5.55 11.82
C GLY A 206 -5.25 6.31 11.92
N GLY A 207 -5.20 7.56 12.36
CA GLY A 207 -6.41 8.37 12.48
C GLY A 207 -6.23 9.73 13.13
N GLY A 208 -7.35 10.46 13.19
CA GLY A 208 -7.46 11.81 13.70
C GLY A 208 -8.88 12.18 14.13
N VAL A 209 -9.03 13.37 14.71
CA VAL A 209 -10.31 14.00 15.03
C VAL A 209 -10.37 15.40 14.42
N ASN A 210 -11.53 15.78 13.90
CA ASN A 210 -11.80 17.09 13.28
C ASN A 210 -13.08 17.68 13.88
N GLU A 211 -13.09 18.99 14.12
CA GLU A 211 -14.26 19.73 14.66
C GLU A 211 -15.28 20.14 13.57
N PHE A 212 -16.43 20.66 13.99
CA PHE A 212 -17.48 21.08 13.05
C PHE A 212 -17.18 22.43 12.38
N GLY A 213 -17.13 22.43 11.04
CA GLY A 213 -16.98 23.63 10.22
C GLY A 213 -17.96 23.72 9.04
N LYS A 214 -17.75 24.70 8.15
CA LYS A 214 -18.29 24.65 6.79
C LYS A 214 -17.60 23.52 6.01
N THR A 215 -18.22 23.02 4.95
CA THR A 215 -17.68 21.91 4.12
C THR A 215 -16.24 22.19 3.68
N ASP A 216 -15.99 23.39 3.14
CA ASP A 216 -14.68 23.81 2.64
C ASP A 216 -13.62 23.89 3.77
N LEU A 217 -14.03 24.34 4.96
CA LEU A 217 -13.17 24.45 6.14
C LEU A 217 -12.83 23.07 6.71
N MET A 218 -13.82 22.21 6.90
CA MET A 218 -13.58 20.85 7.40
C MET A 218 -12.76 20.02 6.40
N ALA A 219 -12.86 20.30 5.08
CA ALA A 219 -12.00 19.68 4.09
C ALA A 219 -10.52 20.06 4.28
N VAL A 220 -10.22 21.32 4.60
CA VAL A 220 -8.87 21.76 5.01
C VAL A 220 -8.45 21.09 6.32
N THR A 221 -9.33 21.03 7.33
CA THR A 221 -9.02 20.36 8.60
C THR A 221 -8.73 18.86 8.41
N LEU A 222 -9.52 18.15 7.61
CA LEU A 222 -9.27 16.75 7.25
C LEU A 222 -7.97 16.62 6.47
N ALA A 223 -7.70 17.50 5.51
CA ALA A 223 -6.46 17.51 4.74
C ALA A 223 -5.22 17.70 5.63
N GLN A 224 -5.30 18.56 6.65
CA GLN A 224 -4.23 18.78 7.64
C GLN A 224 -4.09 17.62 8.64
N SER A 225 -5.20 17.02 9.08
CA SER A 225 -5.20 15.84 9.95
C SER A 225 -4.60 14.61 9.25
N LEU A 226 -5.04 14.33 8.02
CA LEU A 226 -4.45 13.26 7.20
C LEU A 226 -2.98 13.54 6.87
N ALA A 227 -2.60 14.80 6.66
CA ALA A 227 -1.21 15.19 6.35
C ALA A 227 -0.27 14.76 7.49
N HIS A 228 -0.66 15.02 8.75
CA HIS A 228 0.05 14.45 9.90
C HIS A 228 0.10 12.92 9.82
N ASN A 229 -1.01 12.21 9.55
CA ASN A 229 -0.99 10.74 9.47
C ASN A 229 -0.05 10.20 8.38
N ILE A 230 0.08 10.87 7.23
CA ILE A 230 1.05 10.55 6.16
C ILE A 230 2.44 11.17 6.37
N GLY A 231 2.76 11.61 7.59
CA GLY A 231 4.11 12.03 8.01
C GLY A 231 4.47 13.49 7.73
N ILE A 232 3.62 14.26 7.07
CA ILE A 232 3.86 15.68 6.82
C ILE A 232 3.79 16.44 8.14
N ILE A 233 4.86 17.19 8.42
CA ILE A 233 4.93 18.15 9.52
C ILE A 233 5.23 19.55 8.99
N SER A 234 4.81 20.58 9.72
CA SER A 234 5.36 21.93 9.57
C SER A 234 6.65 22.01 10.38
N ASP A 235 7.79 21.80 9.72
CA ASP A 235 9.11 21.81 10.37
C ASP A 235 9.39 23.19 11.01
N LYS A 236 9.19 23.28 12.33
CA LYS A 236 9.37 24.50 13.14
C LYS A 236 10.78 25.09 13.00
N ARG A 237 11.81 24.27 12.77
CA ARG A 237 13.21 24.68 12.57
C ARG A 237 13.41 25.29 11.17
N LYS A 238 12.86 24.68 10.11
CA LYS A 238 12.88 25.25 8.75
C LYS A 238 12.02 26.53 8.66
N LEU A 239 10.90 26.61 9.39
CA LEU A 239 10.07 27.82 9.48
C LEU A 239 10.79 28.96 10.20
N ALA A 240 11.39 28.71 11.37
CA ALA A 240 12.10 29.73 12.16
C ALA A 240 13.35 30.28 11.46
N SER A 241 14.02 29.47 10.63
CA SER A 241 15.14 29.91 9.79
C SER A 241 14.70 30.58 8.48
N GLY A 242 13.40 30.53 8.14
CA GLY A 242 12.88 30.99 6.85
C GLY A 242 13.33 30.13 5.65
N GLU A 243 13.82 28.91 5.92
CA GLU A 243 14.17 27.85 4.94
C GLU A 243 12.90 27.31 4.27
N CYS A 244 11.78 27.20 5.02
CA CYS A 244 10.43 27.00 4.47
C CYS A 244 9.58 28.26 4.64
N LYS A 245 8.82 28.61 3.60
CA LYS A 245 7.81 29.67 3.60
C LYS A 245 6.58 29.24 2.82
N CYS A 246 5.43 29.79 3.16
CA CYS A 246 4.25 29.70 2.30
C CYS A 246 4.34 30.83 1.26
N GLU A 247 4.26 30.49 -0.02
CA GLU A 247 4.30 31.47 -1.12
C GLU A 247 2.93 32.16 -1.32
N ASP A 248 1.83 31.47 -1.00
CA ASP A 248 0.48 32.05 -1.02
C ASP A 248 0.19 32.79 0.29
N THR A 249 0.66 34.04 0.38
CA THR A 249 0.42 34.94 1.51
C THR A 249 -1.06 35.32 1.68
N TRP A 250 -1.92 35.05 0.69
CA TRP A 250 -3.34 35.44 0.72
C TRP A 250 -4.24 34.34 1.28
N SER A 251 -4.10 33.12 0.75
CA SER A 251 -4.87 31.94 1.18
C SER A 251 -4.20 31.19 2.34
N GLY A 252 -2.88 31.34 2.51
CA GLY A 252 -2.07 30.51 3.39
C GLY A 252 -1.84 29.10 2.83
N CYS A 253 -1.17 28.26 3.64
CA CYS A 253 -0.84 26.88 3.31
C CYS A 253 -1.42 25.92 4.35
N ILE A 254 -1.76 24.69 3.94
CA ILE A 254 -2.57 23.71 4.71
C ILE A 254 -1.92 23.32 6.05
N MET A 255 -0.59 23.32 6.13
CA MET A 255 0.16 23.02 7.37
C MET A 255 0.48 24.26 8.22
N GLY A 256 -0.08 25.43 7.89
CA GLY A 256 -0.06 26.63 8.73
C GLY A 256 -1.32 26.74 9.59
N ASP A 257 -1.44 27.88 10.28
CA ASP A 257 -2.67 28.24 11.00
C ASP A 257 -3.77 28.61 10.00
N THR A 258 -4.99 28.09 10.20
CA THR A 258 -6.11 28.33 9.27
C THR A 258 -6.71 29.71 9.50
N GLY A 259 -6.53 30.62 8.53
CA GLY A 259 -7.01 32.00 8.59
C GLY A 259 -8.45 32.19 8.11
N TYR A 260 -8.80 33.46 7.82
CA TYR A 260 -10.11 33.84 7.25
C TYR A 260 -10.28 33.35 5.81
N TYR A 261 -9.20 33.31 5.04
CA TYR A 261 -9.13 32.63 3.74
C TYR A 261 -8.68 31.18 3.95
N LEU A 262 -9.24 30.27 3.15
CA LEU A 262 -8.97 28.84 3.28
C LEU A 262 -7.76 28.44 2.43
N PRO A 263 -6.72 27.83 3.04
CA PRO A 263 -5.53 27.41 2.32
C PRO A 263 -5.86 26.23 1.40
N LYS A 264 -5.36 26.28 0.17
CA LYS A 264 -5.53 25.22 -0.83
C LYS A 264 -4.26 24.47 -1.18
N LYS A 265 -3.11 24.89 -0.64
CA LYS A 265 -1.79 24.37 -1.03
C LYS A 265 -0.94 23.88 0.13
N PHE A 266 -0.19 22.83 -0.12
CA PHE A 266 0.99 22.45 0.64
C PHE A 266 2.19 23.30 0.21
N THR A 267 3.16 23.49 1.11
CA THR A 267 4.46 24.08 0.73
C THR A 267 5.32 23.01 0.05
N GLN A 268 6.32 23.41 -0.75
CA GLN A 268 7.29 22.47 -1.32
C GLN A 268 7.96 21.60 -0.23
N CYS A 269 8.25 22.20 0.94
CA CYS A 269 8.75 21.47 2.09
C CYS A 269 7.80 20.37 2.59
N ASN A 270 6.48 20.58 2.55
CA ASN A 270 5.52 19.54 2.97
C ASN A 270 5.51 18.35 1.98
N ILE A 271 5.79 18.60 0.70
CA ILE A 271 5.95 17.57 -0.32
C ILE A 271 7.26 16.79 -0.08
N GLU A 272 8.35 17.48 0.28
CA GLU A 272 9.60 16.84 0.73
C GLU A 272 9.39 15.93 1.95
N GLU A 273 8.72 16.40 3.01
CA GLU A 273 8.44 15.58 4.21
C GLU A 273 7.61 14.32 3.87
N TYR A 274 6.68 14.42 2.91
CA TYR A 274 5.90 13.26 2.45
C TYR A 274 6.76 12.25 1.67
N HIS A 275 7.67 12.72 0.81
CA HIS A 275 8.59 11.86 0.08
C HIS A 275 9.61 11.19 1.01
N ASP A 276 10.22 11.93 1.95
CA ASP A 276 11.07 11.37 3.01
C ASP A 276 10.31 10.34 3.87
N PHE A 277 9.04 10.60 4.19
CA PHE A 277 8.18 9.65 4.90
C PHE A 277 8.00 8.33 4.13
N LEU A 278 7.65 8.38 2.84
CA LEU A 278 7.51 7.18 2.00
C LEU A 278 8.84 6.42 1.88
N ASN A 279 9.93 7.11 1.58
CA ASN A 279 11.27 6.54 1.46
C ASN A 279 11.77 5.91 2.79
N SER A 280 11.28 6.37 3.94
CA SER A 280 11.56 5.77 5.25
C SER A 280 10.85 4.42 5.52
N GLY A 281 9.97 3.97 4.62
CA GLY A 281 9.05 2.84 4.83
C GLY A 281 7.69 3.26 5.43
N GLY A 282 7.33 4.54 5.31
CA GLY A 282 6.01 5.05 5.67
C GLY A 282 4.96 4.74 4.60
N GLY A 283 3.68 4.68 5.00
CA GLY A 283 2.57 4.62 4.05
C GLY A 283 2.43 3.35 3.24
N ALA A 284 3.06 2.23 3.62
CA ALA A 284 3.09 0.99 2.82
C ALA A 284 1.72 0.30 2.58
N CYS A 285 0.64 0.73 3.26
CA CYS A 285 -0.74 0.35 2.95
C CYS A 285 -1.35 1.17 1.81
N LEU A 286 -0.80 2.35 1.50
CA LEU A 286 -1.39 3.35 0.60
C LEU A 286 -1.25 3.02 -0.89
N PHE A 287 -0.94 1.77 -1.23
CA PHE A 287 -0.59 1.35 -2.59
C PHE A 287 -1.60 0.35 -3.18
N ASN A 288 -2.49 -0.25 -2.38
CA ASN A 288 -3.66 -0.97 -2.93
C ASN A 288 -4.66 0.03 -3.54
N LYS A 289 -5.05 -0.20 -4.80
CA LYS A 289 -6.14 0.52 -5.47
C LYS A 289 -7.47 -0.07 -4.97
N PRO A 290 -8.29 0.66 -4.19
CA PRO A 290 -9.52 0.11 -3.61
C PRO A 290 -10.53 -0.31 -4.70
N SER A 291 -11.34 -1.32 -4.39
CA SER A 291 -12.31 -1.96 -5.31
C SER A 291 -13.75 -1.93 -4.78
N LYS A 292 -14.00 -1.16 -3.71
CA LYS A 292 -15.32 -0.94 -3.12
C LYS A 292 -15.45 0.51 -2.68
N LEU A 293 -16.26 1.27 -3.40
CA LEU A 293 -16.64 2.63 -3.04
C LEU A 293 -17.98 2.63 -2.28
N LEU A 294 -18.29 3.72 -1.57
CA LEU A 294 -19.61 3.94 -0.96
C LEU A 294 -20.61 4.64 -1.89
N ASP A 295 -20.25 4.86 -3.16
CA ASP A 295 -21.08 5.51 -4.18
C ASP A 295 -21.43 4.51 -5.30
N PRO A 296 -22.42 4.81 -6.16
CA PRO A 296 -22.74 3.97 -7.32
C PRO A 296 -21.60 3.98 -8.35
N PRO A 297 -21.37 2.89 -9.10
CA PRO A 297 -20.31 2.82 -10.11
C PRO A 297 -20.34 3.95 -11.15
N GLU A 298 -19.17 4.56 -11.41
CA GLU A 298 -19.01 5.67 -12.38
C GLU A 298 -17.78 5.50 -13.28
N CYS A 299 -17.92 4.69 -14.33
CA CYS A 299 -16.96 4.53 -15.43
C CYS A 299 -16.27 5.84 -15.86
N GLY A 300 -14.96 5.93 -15.61
CA GLY A 300 -14.11 7.10 -15.86
C GLY A 300 -13.63 7.81 -14.59
N ASN A 301 -14.02 7.36 -13.41
CA ASN A 301 -13.54 7.87 -12.12
C ASN A 301 -12.14 7.35 -11.73
N GLY A 302 -11.67 6.29 -12.40
CA GLY A 302 -10.38 5.64 -12.25
C GLY A 302 -10.37 4.39 -11.38
N PHE A 303 -11.52 3.85 -10.97
CA PHE A 303 -11.64 2.67 -10.10
C PHE A 303 -12.40 1.54 -10.81
N ILE A 304 -11.98 0.28 -10.60
CA ILE A 304 -12.66 -0.88 -11.21
C ILE A 304 -13.78 -1.33 -10.28
N GLU A 305 -15.02 -1.02 -10.66
CA GLU A 305 -16.22 -1.19 -9.84
C GLU A 305 -17.13 -2.34 -10.30
N THR A 306 -18.25 -2.56 -9.60
CA THR A 306 -19.14 -3.70 -9.87
C THR A 306 -19.90 -3.53 -11.19
N GLY A 307 -19.44 -4.24 -12.21
CA GLY A 307 -19.97 -4.18 -13.58
C GLY A 307 -18.94 -3.73 -14.63
N GLU A 308 -17.73 -3.36 -14.20
CA GLU A 308 -16.67 -2.84 -15.05
C GLU A 308 -15.46 -3.79 -15.08
N GLU A 309 -14.81 -3.89 -16.24
CA GLU A 309 -13.62 -4.75 -16.43
C GLU A 309 -12.31 -3.96 -16.32
N CYS A 310 -12.37 -2.64 -16.54
CA CYS A 310 -11.25 -1.72 -16.50
C CYS A 310 -11.74 -0.30 -16.28
N ASP A 311 -10.93 0.53 -15.61
CA ASP A 311 -11.09 1.98 -15.65
C ASP A 311 -9.72 2.67 -15.61
N CYS A 312 -9.42 3.35 -16.71
CA CYS A 312 -8.20 4.12 -16.97
C CYS A 312 -8.30 5.59 -16.49
N GLY A 313 -9.41 5.98 -15.84
CA GLY A 313 -9.67 7.34 -15.38
C GLY A 313 -10.27 8.23 -16.47
N THR A 314 -10.07 9.54 -16.33
CA THR A 314 -10.68 10.50 -17.26
C THR A 314 -10.14 10.30 -18.70
N PRO A 315 -10.87 10.72 -19.75
CA PRO A 315 -10.42 10.58 -21.13
C PRO A 315 -9.05 11.22 -21.43
N ALA A 316 -8.59 12.18 -20.63
CA ALA A 316 -7.25 12.77 -20.75
C ALA A 316 -6.16 11.91 -20.07
N GLU A 317 -6.46 11.31 -18.91
CA GLU A 317 -5.56 10.40 -18.20
C GLU A 317 -5.40 9.07 -18.97
N CYS A 318 -6.51 8.53 -19.49
CA CYS A 318 -6.55 7.28 -20.25
C CYS A 318 -5.70 7.30 -21.54
N VAL A 319 -5.51 8.48 -22.16
CA VAL A 319 -4.63 8.67 -23.33
C VAL A 319 -3.14 8.46 -23.00
N LEU A 320 -2.75 8.62 -21.73
CA LEU A 320 -1.39 8.34 -21.26
C LEU A 320 -1.19 6.83 -21.01
N GLU A 321 -2.19 6.16 -20.42
CA GLU A 321 -2.17 4.73 -20.13
C GLU A 321 -3.61 4.16 -20.15
N GLY A 322 -3.86 3.13 -20.96
CA GLY A 322 -5.13 2.39 -20.99
C GLY A 322 -6.02 2.58 -22.23
N ALA A 323 -5.90 3.67 -23.01
CA ALA A 323 -6.83 3.95 -24.13
C ALA A 323 -6.84 2.93 -25.28
N GLU A 324 -5.75 2.17 -25.50
CA GLU A 324 -5.74 1.04 -26.45
C GLU A 324 -6.49 -0.19 -25.92
N CYS A 325 -6.62 -0.27 -24.59
CA CYS A 325 -6.94 -1.47 -23.83
C CYS A 325 -8.35 -1.45 -23.20
N CYS A 326 -8.87 -0.27 -22.90
CA CYS A 326 -10.13 -0.05 -22.21
C CYS A 326 -11.06 0.86 -23.03
N LYS A 327 -12.33 0.48 -23.16
CA LYS A 327 -13.31 1.24 -23.96
C LYS A 327 -14.70 1.13 -23.33
N LYS A 328 -15.20 2.23 -22.78
CA LYS A 328 -16.45 2.27 -21.98
C LYS A 328 -16.41 1.29 -20.79
N CYS A 329 -15.27 1.24 -20.11
CA CYS A 329 -14.99 0.38 -18.96
C CYS A 329 -15.19 -1.14 -19.20
N THR A 330 -15.11 -1.54 -20.47
CA THR A 330 -14.97 -2.92 -20.96
C THR A 330 -13.60 -3.06 -21.63
N LEU A 331 -12.94 -4.22 -21.49
CA LEU A 331 -11.66 -4.46 -22.14
C LEU A 331 -11.83 -4.60 -23.67
N THR A 332 -10.83 -4.14 -24.42
CA THR A 332 -10.81 -4.31 -25.89
C THR A 332 -10.46 -5.77 -26.25
N GLN A 333 -10.77 -6.18 -27.48
CA GLN A 333 -10.42 -7.52 -27.96
C GLN A 333 -8.90 -7.74 -27.83
N ASP A 334 -8.52 -8.93 -27.36
CA ASP A 334 -7.16 -9.32 -26.99
C ASP A 334 -6.53 -8.58 -25.79
N SER A 335 -7.26 -7.72 -25.06
CA SER A 335 -6.78 -7.13 -23.81
C SER A 335 -6.98 -8.04 -22.60
N GLN A 336 -6.00 -8.03 -21.69
CA GLN A 336 -6.02 -8.68 -20.37
C GLN A 336 -5.98 -7.68 -19.21
N CYS A 337 -5.52 -6.46 -19.50
CA CYS A 337 -5.41 -5.36 -18.54
C CYS A 337 -5.48 -4.02 -19.27
N SER A 338 -5.78 -2.96 -18.52
CA SER A 338 -5.83 -1.57 -18.97
C SER A 338 -4.57 -0.81 -18.54
N ASP A 339 -4.46 -0.63 -17.23
CA ASP A 339 -3.51 0.23 -16.51
C ASP A 339 -2.82 -0.56 -15.39
N GLY A 340 -1.65 -0.06 -14.97
CA GLY A 340 -0.93 -0.51 -13.78
C GLY A 340 0.48 -1.03 -14.05
N LEU A 341 1.32 -1.04 -13.02
CA LEU A 341 2.75 -1.39 -13.11
C LEU A 341 3.03 -2.80 -13.69
N CYS A 342 2.07 -3.71 -13.60
CA CYS A 342 2.14 -5.06 -14.18
C CYS A 342 1.33 -5.22 -15.48
N CYS A 343 0.82 -4.14 -16.07
CA CYS A 343 0.29 -4.12 -17.44
C CYS A 343 1.33 -3.58 -18.43
N LYS A 344 1.32 -4.08 -19.68
CA LYS A 344 2.10 -3.53 -20.79
C LYS A 344 1.50 -3.91 -22.13
N LYS A 345 1.14 -2.93 -22.96
CA LYS A 345 0.44 -3.15 -24.24
C LYS A 345 -0.76 -4.10 -24.08
N CYS A 346 -1.60 -3.79 -23.10
CA CYS A 346 -2.80 -4.53 -22.72
C CYS A 346 -2.60 -6.00 -22.28
N LYS A 347 -1.37 -6.47 -22.08
CA LYS A 347 -1.05 -7.83 -21.59
C LYS A 347 -0.35 -7.75 -20.21
N PHE A 348 -0.54 -8.78 -19.38
CA PHE A 348 0.15 -8.86 -18.09
C PHE A 348 1.68 -8.98 -18.27
N GLN A 349 2.45 -8.40 -17.36
CA GLN A 349 3.90 -8.66 -17.26
C GLN A 349 4.16 -10.06 -16.72
N PRO A 350 5.18 -10.79 -17.25
CA PRO A 350 5.50 -12.14 -16.79
C PRO A 350 5.72 -12.23 -15.28
N MET A 351 5.35 -13.38 -14.70
CA MET A 351 5.56 -13.63 -13.27
C MET A 351 7.04 -13.45 -12.88
N GLY A 352 7.31 -12.79 -11.76
CA GLY A 352 8.67 -12.49 -11.31
C GLY A 352 9.29 -11.23 -11.94
N THR A 353 8.59 -10.53 -12.84
CA THR A 353 9.00 -9.18 -13.28
C THR A 353 8.94 -8.22 -12.10
N VAL A 354 10.07 -7.61 -11.71
CA VAL A 354 10.08 -6.59 -10.65
C VAL A 354 9.27 -5.37 -11.09
N CYS A 355 8.33 -4.95 -10.25
CA CYS A 355 7.42 -3.83 -10.49
C CYS A 355 7.70 -2.63 -9.58
N ARG A 356 8.13 -2.88 -8.33
CA ARG A 356 8.63 -1.88 -7.38
C ARG A 356 9.90 -2.43 -6.72
N GLU A 357 10.90 -1.59 -6.52
CA GLU A 357 12.12 -1.94 -5.78
C GLU A 357 11.98 -1.57 -4.29
N ALA A 358 12.72 -2.24 -3.42
CA ALA A 358 12.72 -1.95 -1.99
C ALA A 358 13.33 -0.57 -1.69
N VAL A 359 12.64 0.29 -0.92
CA VAL A 359 13.13 1.64 -0.59
C VAL A 359 14.25 1.64 0.46
N ASN A 360 14.30 0.61 1.33
CA ASN A 360 15.32 0.45 2.36
C ASN A 360 15.36 -1.02 2.87
N ASP A 361 16.28 -1.33 3.78
CA ASP A 361 16.51 -2.69 4.30
C ASP A 361 15.32 -3.32 5.06
N CYS A 362 14.25 -2.56 5.35
CA CYS A 362 13.01 -3.06 5.95
C CYS A 362 11.91 -3.40 4.93
N ASP A 363 12.14 -3.15 3.65
CA ASP A 363 11.15 -3.25 2.58
C ASP A 363 11.44 -4.45 1.64
N ILE A 364 10.43 -4.96 0.95
CA ILE A 364 10.57 -6.05 -0.02
C ILE A 364 10.23 -5.51 -1.41
N ARG A 365 11.09 -5.75 -2.39
CA ARG A 365 10.75 -5.52 -3.80
C ARG A 365 9.58 -6.42 -4.19
N GLU A 366 8.53 -5.87 -4.77
CA GLU A 366 7.46 -6.68 -5.34
C GLU A 366 7.77 -7.16 -6.76
N THR A 367 7.14 -8.26 -7.13
CA THR A 367 7.15 -8.79 -8.49
C THR A 367 5.73 -9.05 -8.96
N CYS A 368 5.49 -8.82 -10.25
CA CYS A 368 4.24 -9.16 -10.91
C CYS A 368 3.93 -10.65 -10.76
N SER A 369 2.65 -10.97 -10.54
CA SER A 369 2.15 -12.34 -10.41
C SER A 369 1.94 -13.06 -11.75
N GLY A 370 1.95 -12.33 -12.87
CA GLY A 370 1.60 -12.86 -14.20
C GLY A 370 0.10 -12.92 -14.50
N ASN A 371 -0.77 -12.61 -13.53
CA ASN A 371 -2.24 -12.68 -13.65
C ASN A 371 -2.97 -11.45 -13.08
N SER A 372 -2.26 -10.34 -12.83
CA SER A 372 -2.77 -9.09 -12.29
C SER A 372 -2.00 -7.91 -12.90
N SER A 373 -2.68 -6.79 -13.14
CA SER A 373 -2.02 -5.52 -13.49
C SER A 373 -1.59 -4.71 -12.26
N GLN A 374 -2.24 -4.97 -11.11
CA GLN A 374 -1.89 -4.39 -9.82
C GLN A 374 -0.82 -5.22 -9.10
N VAL A 375 -0.04 -4.54 -8.28
CA VAL A 375 1.02 -5.10 -7.44
C VAL A 375 0.44 -5.52 -6.08
N ILE A 376 0.92 -6.63 -5.52
CA ILE A 376 0.54 -7.08 -4.16
C ILE A 376 1.67 -6.72 -3.19
N TYR A 377 1.52 -5.59 -2.53
CA TYR A 377 2.52 -5.00 -1.63
C TYR A 377 2.72 -5.83 -0.36
N LYS A 378 3.99 -6.03 0.05
CA LYS A 378 4.34 -6.88 1.20
C LYS A 378 5.59 -6.36 1.92
N ILE A 379 5.43 -5.96 3.17
CA ILE A 379 6.50 -5.42 4.03
C ILE A 379 7.19 -6.58 4.77
N THR A 380 8.46 -6.44 5.15
CA THR A 380 9.17 -7.46 5.97
C THR A 380 8.65 -7.53 7.42
N GLY A 381 8.96 -8.66 8.07
CA GLY A 381 9.14 -8.74 9.52
C GLY A 381 10.62 -9.00 9.88
N ILE A 382 11.37 -7.94 10.20
CA ILE A 382 12.05 -7.67 11.50
C ILE A 382 12.14 -6.12 11.63
N CYS A 383 10.99 -5.45 11.50
CA CYS A 383 10.91 -3.99 11.38
C CYS A 383 9.70 -3.45 12.15
N PHE A 384 9.94 -2.60 13.14
CA PHE A 384 8.89 -2.15 14.06
C PHE A 384 7.98 -1.13 13.38
N GLY A 385 6.79 -1.58 12.95
CA GLY A 385 5.86 -0.76 12.16
C GLY A 385 6.34 -0.47 10.73
N GLY A 386 7.11 -1.39 10.12
CA GLY A 386 7.58 -1.29 8.73
C GLY A 386 8.77 -0.35 8.50
N ARG A 387 9.29 0.32 9.54
CA ARG A 387 10.43 1.25 9.44
C ARG A 387 11.59 0.77 10.31
N CYS A 388 12.82 0.99 9.86
CA CYS A 388 14.01 0.73 10.68
C CYS A 388 14.16 1.84 11.76
N LYS A 389 13.83 1.51 13.01
CA LYS A 389 14.01 2.35 14.20
C LYS A 389 15.48 2.41 14.62
N THR A 390 16.08 3.61 14.66
CA THR A 390 17.45 3.81 15.14
C THR A 390 17.59 5.15 15.87
N ARG A 391 18.45 5.22 16.88
CA ARG A 391 18.78 6.46 17.62
C ARG A 391 19.22 7.60 16.68
N ASP A 392 19.98 7.29 15.62
CA ASP A 392 20.43 8.29 14.65
C ASP A 392 19.29 8.88 13.80
N ARG A 393 18.35 8.03 13.35
CA ARG A 393 17.14 8.49 12.67
C ARG A 393 16.22 9.28 13.61
N GLN A 394 16.12 8.89 14.87
CA GLN A 394 15.36 9.63 15.88
C GLN A 394 15.96 11.02 16.13
N CYS A 395 17.29 11.13 16.29
CA CYS A 395 17.99 12.42 16.40
C CYS A 395 17.72 13.33 15.18
N LYS A 396 17.74 12.77 13.96
CA LYS A 396 17.44 13.51 12.72
C LYS A 396 15.97 13.93 12.60
N TYR A 397 15.06 13.04 12.99
CA TYR A 397 13.62 13.28 13.00
C TYR A 397 13.23 14.43 13.94
N ILE A 398 13.86 14.53 15.11
CA ILE A 398 13.60 15.59 16.10
C ILE A 398 14.33 16.90 15.74
N TRP A 399 15.62 16.84 15.41
CA TRP A 399 16.50 18.03 15.39
C TRP A 399 16.98 18.47 14.00
N GLY A 400 16.82 17.63 12.96
CA GLY A 400 17.22 17.93 11.58
C GLY A 400 18.30 17.00 11.02
N GLN A 401 18.30 16.85 9.70
CA GLN A 401 19.14 15.89 8.96
C GLN A 401 20.67 16.08 9.14
N LYS A 402 21.10 17.24 9.67
CA LYS A 402 22.50 17.57 10.00
C LYS A 402 22.96 17.05 11.37
N VAL A 403 22.02 16.57 12.20
CA VAL A 403 22.27 15.99 13.52
C VAL A 403 22.57 14.50 13.39
N THR A 404 23.39 13.95 14.29
CA THR A 404 23.68 12.51 14.37
C THR A 404 23.52 12.00 15.79
N ALA A 405 23.33 10.68 15.99
CA ALA A 405 23.36 10.12 17.34
C ALA A 405 24.74 10.29 18.01
N SER A 406 24.76 10.47 19.33
CA SER A 406 25.99 10.43 20.12
C SER A 406 26.59 9.03 20.16
N ASP A 407 27.89 8.96 20.45
CA ASP A 407 28.60 7.70 20.68
C ASP A 407 27.98 6.91 21.86
N LYS A 408 28.08 5.57 21.80
CA LYS A 408 27.63 4.65 22.86
C LYS A 408 28.20 5.01 24.23
N TYR A 409 29.42 5.54 24.31
CA TYR A 409 30.05 5.98 25.55
C TYR A 409 29.30 7.13 26.25
N CYS A 410 28.60 8.01 25.51
CA CYS A 410 27.73 9.03 26.11
C CYS A 410 26.61 8.37 26.95
N TYR A 411 25.93 7.38 26.38
CA TYR A 411 24.88 6.61 27.04
C TYR A 411 25.43 5.80 28.24
N GLU A 412 26.58 5.15 28.07
CA GLU A 412 27.25 4.37 29.14
C GLU A 412 27.81 5.21 30.29
N LYS A 413 27.83 6.55 30.16
CA LYS A 413 28.13 7.47 31.24
C LYS A 413 26.87 8.11 31.79
N LEU A 414 26.24 8.99 31.01
CA LEU A 414 25.23 9.91 31.52
C LEU A 414 23.96 9.20 31.96
N ASN A 415 23.50 8.17 31.25
CA ASN A 415 22.25 7.49 31.61
C ASN A 415 22.36 6.68 32.93
N ILE A 416 23.58 6.38 33.39
CA ILE A 416 23.85 5.76 34.71
C ILE A 416 23.96 6.84 35.81
N GLU A 417 23.90 8.13 35.51
CA GLU A 417 23.92 9.19 36.54
C GLU A 417 22.54 9.37 37.18
N GLY A 418 21.45 9.22 36.41
CA GLY A 418 20.09 9.45 36.92
C GLY A 418 19.81 10.94 37.15
N THR A 419 20.12 11.76 36.15
CA THR A 419 20.02 13.23 36.20
C THR A 419 19.25 13.75 34.98
N GLU A 420 19.00 15.06 34.93
CA GLU A 420 18.55 15.79 33.73
C GLU A 420 19.44 15.54 32.48
N LYS A 421 20.68 15.05 32.68
CA LYS A 421 21.70 14.82 31.65
C LYS A 421 21.70 13.40 31.10
N GLY A 422 21.05 12.49 31.82
CA GLY A 422 20.88 11.11 31.43
C GLY A 422 20.17 10.30 32.51
N ASN A 423 19.08 9.64 32.12
CA ASN A 423 18.19 8.89 32.99
C ASN A 423 17.33 7.90 32.18
N CYS A 424 16.52 7.08 32.84
CA CYS A 424 15.57 6.12 32.25
C CYS A 424 14.10 6.51 32.52
N GLY A 425 13.81 7.81 32.62
CA GLY A 425 12.50 8.36 32.95
C GLY A 425 12.51 9.20 34.22
N LYS A 426 11.32 9.68 34.62
CA LYS A 426 11.09 10.49 35.82
C LYS A 426 9.94 9.86 36.63
N ASP A 427 10.17 9.45 37.87
CA ASP A 427 9.08 9.17 38.83
C ASP A 427 8.79 10.46 39.59
N LYS A 428 7.61 11.04 39.36
CA LYS A 428 7.17 12.35 39.89
C LYS A 428 8.19 13.45 39.57
N ASP A 429 9.06 13.77 40.54
CA ASP A 429 10.12 14.78 40.42
C ASP A 429 11.54 14.22 40.53
N THR A 430 11.69 12.91 40.67
CA THR A 430 12.99 12.23 40.72
C THR A 430 13.32 11.54 39.40
N TRP A 431 14.49 11.82 38.86
CA TRP A 431 15.05 11.14 37.68
C TRP A 431 15.44 9.70 38.02
N ILE A 432 15.15 8.76 37.12
CA ILE A 432 15.39 7.33 37.31
C ILE A 432 16.77 6.97 36.77
N GLN A 433 17.65 6.42 37.61
CA GLN A 433 18.95 5.92 37.18
C GLN A 433 18.81 4.68 36.28
N CYS A 434 19.43 4.64 35.09
CA CYS A 434 19.40 3.44 34.24
C CYS A 434 20.28 2.32 34.80
N ASN A 435 19.80 1.07 34.70
CA ASN A 435 20.68 -0.09 34.85
C ASN A 435 21.72 -0.11 33.72
N LYS A 436 22.88 -0.73 33.97
CA LYS A 436 23.96 -0.94 32.97
C LYS A 436 23.53 -1.65 31.68
N ARG A 437 22.40 -2.37 31.69
CA ARG A 437 21.81 -3.03 30.50
C ARG A 437 20.87 -2.10 29.72
N ASP A 438 20.21 -1.18 30.41
CA ASP A 438 19.12 -0.35 29.89
C ASP A 438 19.61 1.02 29.35
N VAL A 439 20.89 1.35 29.54
CA VAL A 439 21.48 2.66 29.16
C VAL A 439 21.21 3.11 27.71
N LEU A 440 21.05 2.17 26.78
CA LEU A 440 20.76 2.44 25.36
C LEU A 440 19.27 2.65 25.04
N CYS A 441 18.41 2.60 26.06
CA CYS A 441 16.95 2.76 26.01
C CYS A 441 16.42 3.91 26.88
N GLY A 442 17.28 4.57 27.66
CA GLY A 442 16.92 5.77 28.42
C GLY A 442 16.90 7.04 27.56
N TYR A 443 17.36 8.14 28.13
CA TYR A 443 17.45 9.45 27.49
C TYR A 443 18.25 9.40 26.17
N LEU A 444 17.73 10.08 25.14
CA LEU A 444 18.30 10.13 23.80
C LEU A 444 19.41 11.18 23.73
N LEU A 445 20.61 10.74 23.34
CA LEU A 445 21.79 11.58 23.21
C LEU A 445 22.22 11.70 21.74
N CYS A 446 22.32 12.94 21.29
CA CYS A 446 22.60 13.38 19.93
C CYS A 446 23.81 14.35 19.89
N THR A 447 24.37 14.56 18.71
CA THR A 447 25.50 15.46 18.42
C THR A 447 25.08 16.58 17.47
N ASN A 448 25.58 17.79 17.72
CA ASN A 448 25.32 19.00 16.92
C ASN A 448 23.84 19.42 16.86
N ILE A 449 23.08 19.22 17.94
CA ILE A 449 21.67 19.66 18.01
C ILE A 449 21.54 21.19 17.99
N GLY A 450 20.46 21.67 17.37
CA GLY A 450 20.05 23.08 17.41
C GLY A 450 19.05 23.34 18.54
N ASN A 451 18.77 24.60 18.82
CA ASN A 451 17.87 25.04 19.90
C ASN A 451 16.37 24.96 19.60
N ILE A 452 15.98 24.49 18.41
CA ILE A 452 14.58 24.40 17.97
C ILE A 452 14.36 22.99 17.37
N PRO A 453 13.51 22.14 17.96
CA PRO A 453 13.11 20.88 17.35
C PRO A 453 12.15 21.12 16.17
N ARG A 454 12.11 20.19 15.21
CA ARG A 454 11.28 20.28 14.01
C ARG A 454 9.78 20.14 14.31
N LEU A 455 9.45 19.39 15.35
CA LEU A 455 8.09 19.08 15.79
C LEU A 455 8.01 19.10 17.32
N GLY A 456 6.79 19.10 17.85
CA GLY A 456 6.55 19.15 19.29
C GLY A 456 6.92 20.48 19.92
N GLU A 457 7.11 20.48 21.23
CA GLU A 457 7.51 21.63 22.05
C GLU A 457 8.63 21.23 23.01
N LEU A 458 9.62 22.10 23.18
CA LEU A 458 10.78 21.85 24.03
C LEU A 458 10.39 22.12 25.49
N ASP A 459 10.51 21.09 26.33
CA ASP A 459 10.21 21.14 27.76
C ASP A 459 11.52 21.32 28.55
N GLY A 460 11.70 22.52 29.12
CA GLY A 460 12.95 22.93 29.77
C GLY A 460 14.06 23.36 28.80
N GLU A 461 15.31 23.19 29.21
CA GLU A 461 16.50 23.55 28.43
C GLU A 461 17.12 22.34 27.73
N ILE A 462 17.96 22.61 26.73
CA ILE A 462 18.79 21.59 26.08
C ILE A 462 19.94 21.21 27.00
N THR A 463 20.04 19.92 27.29
CA THR A 463 21.18 19.37 28.00
C THR A 463 22.38 19.24 27.07
N SER A 464 23.57 19.62 27.53
CA SER A 464 24.81 19.40 26.80
C SER A 464 25.96 19.11 27.75
N THR A 465 26.68 18.01 27.50
CA THR A 465 27.77 17.53 28.37
C THR A 465 28.93 17.02 27.52
N LEU A 466 30.15 17.42 27.90
CA LEU A 466 31.39 16.92 27.28
C LEU A 466 31.95 15.77 28.12
N VAL A 467 32.05 14.57 27.53
CA VAL A 467 32.68 13.40 28.18
C VAL A 467 33.99 13.05 27.49
N VAL A 468 35.00 12.63 28.26
CA VAL A 468 36.31 12.25 27.70
C VAL A 468 36.46 10.73 27.66
N GLN A 469 36.89 10.22 26.51
CA GLN A 469 37.21 8.81 26.27
C GLN A 469 38.58 8.72 25.58
N GLN A 470 39.58 8.16 26.25
CA GLN A 470 40.92 7.91 25.68
C GLN A 470 41.54 9.14 24.98
N GLY A 471 41.36 10.34 25.55
CA GLY A 471 41.85 11.61 24.99
C GLY A 471 40.99 12.25 23.91
N ARG A 472 39.88 11.61 23.49
CA ARG A 472 38.85 12.24 22.65
C ARG A 472 37.76 12.83 23.52
N THR A 473 37.39 14.09 23.27
CA THR A 473 36.21 14.72 23.86
C THR A 473 34.99 14.46 22.97
N LEU A 474 33.96 13.86 23.55
CA LEU A 474 32.69 13.56 22.89
C LEU A 474 31.63 14.53 23.41
N ASN A 475 30.82 15.09 22.50
CA ASN A 475 29.67 15.91 22.87
C ASN A 475 28.42 15.02 22.99
N CYS A 476 27.76 15.10 24.13
CA CYS A 476 26.54 14.37 24.45
C CYS A 476 25.45 15.40 24.74
N SER A 477 24.49 15.57 23.83
CA SER A 477 23.46 16.61 23.95
C SER A 477 22.05 16.03 23.77
N GLY A 478 21.06 16.57 24.47
CA GLY A 478 19.67 16.08 24.44
C GLY A 478 18.66 17.17 24.79
N GLY A 479 17.38 16.84 24.74
CA GLY A 479 16.29 17.74 25.16
C GLY A 479 14.95 17.00 25.20
N HIS A 480 14.08 17.35 26.14
CA HIS A 480 12.73 16.78 26.24
C HIS A 480 11.82 17.47 25.23
N VAL A 481 11.16 16.70 24.36
CA VAL A 481 10.35 17.25 23.26
C VAL A 481 8.97 16.59 23.27
N LYS A 482 7.98 17.31 23.78
CA LYS A 482 6.62 16.79 23.97
C LYS A 482 5.80 16.86 22.69
N LEU A 483 5.01 15.83 22.43
CA LEU A 483 3.93 15.82 21.42
C LEU A 483 2.53 15.79 22.07
N GLU A 484 2.41 15.08 23.18
CA GLU A 484 1.28 15.05 24.10
C GLU A 484 1.86 15.14 25.52
N GLU A 485 1.03 15.36 26.54
CA GLU A 485 1.45 15.36 27.95
C GLU A 485 2.21 14.07 28.33
N ASP A 486 1.78 12.93 27.79
CA ASP A 486 2.35 11.59 28.03
C ASP A 486 3.42 11.16 27.01
N VAL A 487 3.72 11.96 25.97
CA VAL A 487 4.58 11.53 24.84
C VAL A 487 5.77 12.46 24.68
N ASP A 488 6.94 11.99 25.13
CA ASP A 488 8.23 12.69 25.10
C ASP A 488 9.22 12.01 24.14
N LEU A 489 9.63 12.72 23.08
CA LEU A 489 10.59 12.24 22.09
C LEU A 489 12.05 12.27 22.59
N GLY A 490 12.31 12.83 23.78
CA GLY A 490 13.62 12.88 24.42
C GLY A 490 14.14 11.53 24.94
N TYR A 491 13.34 10.47 24.88
CA TYR A 491 13.74 9.09 25.23
C TYR A 491 13.84 8.21 23.99
N VAL A 492 14.70 7.20 24.01
CA VAL A 492 14.88 6.27 22.88
C VAL A 492 13.59 5.50 22.59
N GLU A 493 13.09 5.58 21.35
CA GLU A 493 11.83 4.95 20.94
C GLU A 493 11.81 3.42 21.13
N ASP A 494 10.66 2.89 21.54
CA ASP A 494 10.39 1.45 21.59
C ASP A 494 10.63 0.77 20.23
N GLY A 495 11.13 -0.48 20.28
CA GLY A 495 11.58 -1.24 19.12
C GLY A 495 12.99 -0.86 18.63
N THR A 496 13.64 0.16 19.21
CA THR A 496 15.03 0.51 18.83
C THR A 496 16.04 -0.54 19.34
N PRO A 497 16.99 -1.02 18.52
CA PRO A 497 18.01 -1.99 18.95
C PRO A 497 18.93 -1.48 20.08
N CYS A 498 19.03 -2.24 21.16
CA CYS A 498 19.93 -1.98 22.30
C CYS A 498 21.05 -3.02 22.43
N GLY A 499 20.96 -4.17 21.73
CA GLY A 499 22.04 -5.15 21.62
C GLY A 499 21.72 -6.28 20.65
N PRO A 500 22.61 -7.28 20.52
CA PRO A 500 22.35 -8.46 19.69
C PRO A 500 21.07 -9.17 20.16
N GLN A 501 20.07 -9.27 19.28
CA GLN A 501 18.74 -9.82 19.60
C GLN A 501 18.04 -9.13 20.79
N MET A 502 18.30 -7.84 21.05
CA MET A 502 17.64 -7.04 22.10
C MET A 502 17.20 -5.67 21.61
N MET A 503 16.01 -5.23 22.04
CA MET A 503 15.40 -3.95 21.68
C MET A 503 14.78 -3.24 22.89
N CYS A 504 14.56 -1.94 22.77
CA CYS A 504 13.95 -1.12 23.80
C CYS A 504 12.43 -1.34 23.91
N LEU A 505 11.93 -1.44 25.14
CA LEU A 505 10.51 -1.36 25.50
C LEU A 505 10.40 -0.71 26.88
N GLU A 506 9.60 0.35 27.02
CA GLU A 506 9.37 1.05 28.30
C GLU A 506 10.71 1.45 28.98
N HIS A 507 11.60 2.06 28.21
CA HIS A 507 12.98 2.44 28.57
C HIS A 507 13.92 1.28 28.98
N ARG A 508 13.54 0.01 28.77
CA ARG A 508 14.32 -1.18 29.17
C ARG A 508 14.81 -1.96 27.97
N CYS A 509 16.01 -2.55 28.06
CA CYS A 509 16.60 -3.36 27.01
C CYS A 509 16.19 -4.83 27.17
N LEU A 510 15.23 -5.29 26.38
CA LEU A 510 14.64 -6.63 26.47
C LEU A 510 15.01 -7.51 25.26
N PRO A 511 15.12 -8.85 25.44
CA PRO A 511 15.28 -9.77 24.31
C PRO A 511 14.12 -9.68 23.31
N VAL A 512 14.40 -9.92 22.03
CA VAL A 512 13.40 -9.98 20.94
C VAL A 512 12.23 -10.92 21.27
N ALA A 513 12.47 -11.99 22.02
CA ALA A 513 11.43 -12.93 22.48
C ALA A 513 10.35 -12.26 23.36
N SER A 514 10.70 -11.24 24.16
CA SER A 514 9.76 -10.55 25.06
C SER A 514 8.69 -9.74 24.34
N PHE A 515 8.86 -9.47 23.05
CA PHE A 515 7.92 -8.74 22.20
C PHE A 515 6.86 -9.64 21.55
N ASN A 516 6.92 -10.96 21.77
CA ASN A 516 5.96 -11.95 21.25
C ASN A 516 5.69 -11.84 19.73
N PHE A 517 6.74 -11.60 18.93
CA PHE A 517 6.61 -11.53 17.47
C PHE A 517 6.02 -12.82 16.90
N SER A 518 4.91 -12.67 16.17
CA SER A 518 4.33 -13.77 15.41
C SER A 518 5.27 -14.19 14.28
N THR A 519 5.54 -15.48 14.15
CA THR A 519 6.46 -16.05 13.17
C THR A 519 5.70 -16.65 11.98
N CYS A 520 6.28 -16.55 10.79
CA CYS A 520 5.78 -17.27 9.62
C CYS A 520 6.07 -18.77 9.72
N LEU A 521 5.30 -19.57 8.98
CA LEU A 521 5.50 -21.01 8.82
C LEU A 521 6.93 -21.35 8.34
N SER A 522 7.47 -22.45 8.86
CA SER A 522 8.79 -22.96 8.49
C SER A 522 8.87 -24.46 8.75
N SER A 523 9.33 -25.22 7.75
CA SER A 523 9.55 -26.68 7.87
C SER A 523 10.99 -27.02 8.28
N LYS A 524 11.83 -26.03 8.64
CA LYS A 524 13.20 -26.24 9.12
C LYS A 524 13.42 -25.48 10.43
N GLU A 525 13.71 -26.23 11.48
CA GLU A 525 13.94 -25.72 12.84
C GLU A 525 15.00 -24.61 12.86
N GLY A 526 14.79 -23.59 13.71
CA GLY A 526 15.69 -22.44 13.83
C GLY A 526 15.69 -21.47 12.65
N THR A 527 14.90 -21.69 11.58
CA THR A 527 14.86 -20.81 10.40
C THR A 527 13.48 -20.19 10.17
N ILE A 528 13.45 -18.98 9.63
CA ILE A 528 12.23 -18.33 9.11
C ILE A 528 12.01 -18.81 7.66
N CYS A 529 10.77 -19.15 7.29
CA CYS A 529 10.40 -19.54 5.92
C CYS A 529 11.34 -20.60 5.33
N SER A 530 11.65 -21.64 6.11
CA SER A 530 12.55 -22.75 5.78
C SER A 530 13.95 -22.31 5.30
N GLY A 531 14.42 -21.13 5.70
CA GLY A 531 15.68 -20.50 5.26
C GLY A 531 15.65 -19.95 3.82
N ASN A 532 14.48 -19.98 3.18
CA ASN A 532 14.28 -19.81 1.74
C ASN A 532 13.37 -18.63 1.37
N GLY A 533 13.01 -17.78 2.34
CA GLY A 533 12.17 -16.62 2.13
C GLY A 533 12.20 -15.65 3.32
N VAL A 534 11.48 -14.54 3.18
CA VAL A 534 11.32 -13.52 4.22
C VAL A 534 9.88 -13.54 4.72
N CYS A 535 9.68 -13.45 6.04
CA CYS A 535 8.35 -13.33 6.61
C CYS A 535 7.77 -11.93 6.35
N SER A 536 6.50 -11.83 5.92
CA SER A 536 5.84 -10.54 5.73
C SER A 536 5.08 -10.05 6.96
N ASN A 537 4.70 -8.77 6.94
CA ASN A 537 3.76 -8.17 7.89
C ASN A 537 2.36 -8.85 7.91
N GLU A 538 1.99 -9.58 6.86
CA GLU A 538 0.78 -10.41 6.83
C GLU A 538 0.98 -11.83 7.42
N LEU A 539 2.16 -12.13 7.99
CA LEU A 539 2.58 -13.45 8.45
C LEU A 539 2.59 -14.52 7.34
N LYS A 540 2.88 -14.10 6.11
CA LYS A 540 3.04 -14.97 4.93
C LYS A 540 4.50 -14.97 4.48
N CYS A 541 5.03 -16.11 4.08
CA CYS A 541 6.37 -16.16 3.50
C CYS A 541 6.41 -15.57 2.09
N VAL A 542 7.40 -14.72 1.83
CA VAL A 542 7.79 -14.25 0.50
C VAL A 542 9.04 -15.03 0.09
N CYS A 543 8.86 -15.99 -0.82
CA CYS A 543 9.93 -16.93 -1.18
C CYS A 543 10.99 -16.31 -2.10
N ASN A 544 12.22 -16.77 -1.93
CA ASN A 544 13.32 -16.50 -2.85
C ASN A 544 13.03 -17.12 -4.23
N ARG A 545 13.68 -16.60 -5.27
CA ARG A 545 13.56 -17.12 -6.64
C ARG A 545 13.86 -18.65 -6.64
N HIS A 546 13.00 -19.41 -7.31
CA HIS A 546 12.98 -20.88 -7.34
C HIS A 546 12.54 -21.60 -6.06
N TRP A 547 11.89 -20.92 -5.11
CA TRP A 547 11.22 -21.55 -3.97
C TRP A 547 9.73 -21.21 -3.95
N ILE A 548 8.90 -22.19 -3.58
CA ILE A 548 7.43 -22.09 -3.49
C ILE A 548 6.91 -22.82 -2.24
N GLY A 549 5.62 -22.70 -1.97
CA GLY A 549 4.97 -23.18 -0.75
C GLY A 549 4.75 -22.06 0.27
N SER A 550 3.83 -22.26 1.21
CA SER A 550 3.50 -21.28 2.27
C SER A 550 4.62 -21.06 3.30
N ASP A 551 5.61 -21.95 3.30
CA ASP A 551 6.79 -22.00 4.16
C ASP A 551 8.12 -21.93 3.37
N CYS A 552 8.04 -21.75 2.04
CA CYS A 552 9.15 -21.79 1.08
C CYS A 552 10.03 -23.06 1.11
N ASN A 553 9.52 -24.22 1.54
CA ASN A 553 10.32 -25.44 1.62
C ASN A 553 10.48 -26.18 0.28
N THR A 554 9.61 -25.93 -0.71
CA THR A 554 9.63 -26.63 -2.01
C THR A 554 10.47 -25.88 -3.03
N TYR A 555 11.51 -26.52 -3.57
CA TYR A 555 12.29 -25.98 -4.69
C TYR A 555 11.55 -26.21 -6.01
N PHE A 556 11.40 -25.16 -6.82
CA PHE A 556 10.79 -25.22 -8.15
C PHE A 556 11.66 -24.46 -9.16
N PRO A 557 12.50 -25.15 -9.95
CA PRO A 557 13.29 -24.51 -10.99
C PRO A 557 12.36 -23.95 -12.06
N HIS A 558 12.48 -22.65 -12.32
CA HIS A 558 11.73 -21.99 -13.37
C HIS A 558 12.63 -21.99 -14.60
N ASN A 559 12.29 -22.81 -15.60
CA ASN A 559 13.02 -22.84 -16.87
C ASN A 559 12.75 -21.54 -17.63
N ASP A 560 13.72 -20.62 -17.61
CA ASP A 560 13.67 -19.37 -18.40
C ASP A 560 13.68 -19.67 -19.93
N ASP A 561 14.15 -20.85 -20.34
CA ASP A 561 14.20 -21.32 -21.73
C ASP A 561 12.88 -21.92 -22.26
N ALA A 562 11.77 -21.77 -21.53
CA ALA A 562 10.43 -22.10 -22.00
C ALA A 562 9.91 -21.12 -23.08
N LYS A 563 10.61 -21.06 -24.22
CA LYS A 563 10.03 -20.58 -25.49
C LYS A 563 8.71 -21.31 -25.73
N THR A 564 7.72 -20.61 -26.25
CA THR A 564 6.35 -21.12 -26.48
C THR A 564 6.28 -22.15 -27.62
N GLY A 565 6.84 -23.34 -27.39
CA GLY A 565 6.53 -24.55 -28.13
C GLY A 565 5.53 -25.38 -27.35
N ILE A 566 4.26 -25.39 -27.76
CA ILE A 566 3.22 -26.21 -27.13
C ILE A 566 3.39 -27.67 -27.57
N THR A 567 4.34 -28.38 -26.94
CA THR A 567 4.43 -29.84 -27.02
C THR A 567 3.48 -30.46 -25.99
N LEU A 568 2.22 -30.63 -26.39
CA LEU A 568 1.17 -31.30 -25.62
C LEU A 568 1.45 -32.79 -25.41
N SER A 569 2.39 -33.11 -24.53
CA SER A 569 2.62 -34.45 -23.99
C SER A 569 1.77 -34.64 -22.72
N GLY A 570 0.47 -34.91 -22.92
CA GLY A 570 -0.51 -35.10 -21.86
C GLY A 570 -1.50 -36.20 -22.26
N ASN A 571 -1.35 -37.39 -21.68
CA ASN A 571 -2.10 -38.57 -22.10
C ASN A 571 -3.60 -38.51 -21.75
N GLY A 572 -4.43 -39.05 -22.66
CA GLY A 572 -5.26 -40.18 -22.24
C GLY A 572 -6.76 -40.00 -22.03
N VAL A 573 -7.39 -38.85 -22.36
CA VAL A 573 -8.88 -38.76 -22.35
C VAL A 573 -9.47 -38.06 -23.58
N ALA A 574 -8.90 -36.96 -24.06
CA ALA A 574 -9.54 -36.14 -25.10
C ALA A 574 -9.48 -36.73 -26.53
N GLY A 575 -8.44 -37.52 -26.85
CA GLY A 575 -8.18 -37.97 -28.22
C GLY A 575 -9.20 -38.96 -28.79
N THR A 576 -9.77 -39.82 -27.95
CA THR A 576 -10.77 -40.83 -28.36
C THR A 576 -12.04 -40.18 -28.91
N ASN A 577 -12.53 -39.13 -28.25
CA ASN A 577 -13.76 -38.43 -28.65
C ASN A 577 -13.61 -37.74 -30.02
N ILE A 578 -12.42 -37.18 -30.31
CA ILE A 578 -12.13 -36.56 -31.62
C ILE A 578 -12.08 -37.63 -32.72
N ILE A 579 -11.43 -38.77 -32.47
CA ILE A 579 -11.36 -39.89 -33.41
C ILE A 579 -12.76 -40.45 -33.70
N ILE A 580 -13.60 -40.64 -32.66
CA ILE A 580 -14.99 -41.09 -32.82
C ILE A 580 -15.81 -40.09 -33.66
N GLY A 581 -15.64 -38.78 -33.45
CA GLY A 581 -16.28 -37.74 -34.25
C GLY A 581 -15.90 -37.79 -35.73
N ILE A 582 -14.62 -38.02 -36.04
CA ILE A 582 -14.13 -38.15 -37.42
C ILE A 582 -14.69 -39.42 -38.10
N ILE A 583 -14.73 -40.55 -37.38
CA ILE A 583 -15.30 -41.81 -37.88
C ILE A 583 -16.80 -41.65 -38.14
N ALA A 584 -17.56 -41.06 -37.21
CA ALA A 584 -18.98 -40.79 -37.39
C ALA A 584 -19.25 -39.85 -38.59
N GLY A 585 -18.49 -38.77 -38.71
CA GLY A 585 -18.63 -37.81 -39.82
C GLY A 585 -18.32 -38.43 -41.19
N THR A 586 -17.25 -39.22 -41.29
CA THR A 586 -16.86 -39.89 -42.54
C THR A 586 -17.87 -40.96 -42.97
N ILE A 587 -18.44 -41.73 -42.04
CA ILE A 587 -19.54 -42.68 -42.34
C ILE A 587 -20.77 -41.93 -42.88
N LEU A 588 -21.13 -40.79 -42.28
CA LEU A 588 -22.30 -39.99 -42.70
C LEU A 588 -22.11 -39.41 -44.11
N VAL A 589 -20.92 -38.91 -44.44
CA VAL A 589 -20.58 -38.43 -45.78
C VAL A 589 -20.60 -39.57 -46.81
N LEU A 590 -20.07 -40.75 -46.49
CA LEU A 590 -20.13 -41.92 -47.37
C LEU A 590 -21.58 -42.39 -47.61
N ALA A 591 -22.43 -42.38 -46.58
CA ALA A 591 -23.84 -42.70 -46.71
C ALA A 591 -24.58 -41.72 -47.63
N LEU A 592 -24.27 -40.41 -47.58
CA LEU A 592 -24.81 -39.41 -48.49
C LEU A 592 -24.35 -39.63 -49.95
N ILE A 593 -23.07 -39.94 -50.18
CA ILE A 593 -22.53 -40.25 -51.52
C ILE A 593 -23.18 -41.51 -52.11
N LEU A 594 -23.39 -42.55 -51.30
CA LEU A 594 -24.10 -43.76 -51.72
C LEU A 594 -25.59 -43.49 -51.99
N GLY A 595 -26.25 -42.65 -51.18
CA GLY A 595 -27.63 -42.23 -51.42
C GLY A 595 -27.80 -41.46 -52.74
N ILE A 596 -26.88 -40.54 -53.05
CA ILE A 596 -26.89 -39.76 -54.29
C ILE A 596 -26.62 -40.64 -55.52
N THR A 597 -25.65 -41.56 -55.44
CA THR A 597 -25.36 -42.48 -56.57
C THR A 597 -26.49 -43.51 -56.78
N ALA A 598 -27.12 -44.00 -55.71
CA ALA A 598 -28.32 -44.84 -55.80
C ALA A 598 -29.54 -44.12 -56.41
N TRP A 599 -29.69 -42.81 -56.17
CA TRP A 599 -30.71 -42.00 -56.84
C TRP A 599 -30.39 -41.83 -58.34
N GLY A 600 -29.14 -41.51 -58.67
CA GLY A 600 -28.69 -41.32 -60.06
C GLY A 600 -28.90 -42.54 -60.96
N TYR A 601 -28.72 -43.75 -60.44
CA TYR A 601 -28.96 -45.00 -61.18
C TYR A 601 -30.44 -45.30 -61.48
N LYS A 602 -31.39 -44.52 -60.96
CA LYS A 602 -32.83 -44.77 -61.12
C LYS A 602 -33.50 -44.00 -62.26
N GLN A 603 -32.73 -43.33 -63.13
CA GLN A 603 -33.24 -42.64 -64.34
C GLN A 603 -32.49 -43.05 -65.62
N LEU A 604 -32.70 -44.30 -66.06
CA LEU A 604 -32.39 -44.76 -67.42
C LEU A 604 -33.63 -45.37 -68.07
N PRO A 605 -34.44 -44.58 -68.81
CA PRO A 605 -35.51 -45.11 -69.64
C PRO A 605 -34.96 -45.65 -70.97
N GLN A 606 -35.30 -46.89 -71.32
CA GLN A 606 -35.08 -47.48 -72.65
C GLN A 606 -36.41 -47.93 -73.27
N GLY A 607 -36.54 -47.73 -74.59
CA GLY A 607 -37.42 -48.54 -75.45
C GLY A 607 -38.85 -48.03 -75.61
N ASP A 608 -39.13 -47.47 -76.79
CA ASP A 608 -40.47 -47.18 -77.30
C ASP A 608 -41.36 -48.44 -77.42
N TYR A 609 -42.69 -48.24 -77.50
CA TYR A 609 -43.46 -48.67 -78.70
C TYR A 609 -44.87 -48.05 -78.78
N VAL A 610 -44.97 -46.93 -79.52
CA VAL A 610 -46.05 -46.52 -80.45
C VAL A 610 -47.50 -47.05 -80.24
N LYS A 611 -48.44 -46.12 -79.94
CA LYS A 611 -49.66 -45.90 -80.78
C LYS A 611 -50.38 -44.56 -80.50
N LYS A 612 -51.26 -44.19 -81.45
CA LYS A 612 -51.81 -42.85 -81.76
C LYS A 612 -53.11 -42.48 -80.98
N PRO A 613 -53.64 -41.22 -81.10
CA PRO A 613 -54.41 -40.55 -80.03
C PRO A 613 -55.94 -40.49 -80.25
N GLY A 614 -56.63 -39.74 -79.36
CA GLY A 614 -57.96 -39.16 -79.56
C GLY A 614 -58.06 -37.81 -78.83
N ASP A 615 -58.89 -36.89 -79.34
CA ASP A 615 -58.85 -35.45 -79.04
C ASP A 615 -59.97 -34.94 -78.11
N GLY A 616 -59.77 -33.72 -77.58
CA GLY A 616 -60.84 -32.77 -77.24
C GLY A 616 -61.36 -32.73 -75.79
N ASP A 617 -61.99 -31.64 -75.34
CA ASP A 617 -61.97 -30.26 -75.87
C ASP A 617 -62.53 -29.26 -74.84
N SER A 618 -62.19 -27.97 -74.96
CA SER A 618 -62.94 -26.80 -74.42
C SER A 618 -63.04 -26.62 -72.87
N PHE A 619 -63.37 -25.45 -72.28
CA PHE A 619 -63.40 -24.02 -72.68
C PHE A 619 -63.40 -23.12 -71.40
N TYR A 620 -62.98 -21.84 -71.52
CA TYR A 620 -63.49 -20.59 -70.86
C TYR A 620 -64.06 -20.57 -69.40
N SER A 621 -63.90 -19.53 -68.55
CA SER A 621 -63.10 -18.27 -68.63
C SER A 621 -63.25 -17.38 -67.36
N ASP A 622 -62.41 -16.34 -67.24
CA ASP A 622 -62.68 -14.93 -66.81
C ASP A 622 -63.33 -14.58 -65.42
N ILE A 623 -63.14 -13.39 -64.78
CA ILE A 623 -62.12 -12.31 -64.79
C ILE A 623 -62.26 -11.49 -63.46
N PRO A 624 -61.22 -10.80 -62.94
CA PRO A 624 -61.27 -9.92 -61.74
C PRO A 624 -61.59 -8.44 -62.07
N PRO A 625 -62.03 -7.59 -61.10
CA PRO A 625 -61.11 -6.71 -60.32
C PRO A 625 -61.60 -6.47 -58.85
N GLY A 626 -61.03 -5.64 -57.96
CA GLY A 626 -59.81 -4.80 -57.93
C GLY A 626 -59.90 -3.67 -56.86
N VAL A 627 -58.95 -2.73 -56.84
CA VAL A 627 -59.01 -1.38 -56.20
C VAL A 627 -58.91 -1.27 -54.65
N SER A 628 -57.67 -1.38 -54.15
CA SER A 628 -56.92 -0.41 -53.31
C SER A 628 -57.50 0.34 -52.07
N THR A 629 -56.71 0.25 -50.98
CA THR A 629 -56.22 1.32 -50.07
C THR A 629 -57.03 1.92 -48.90
N ASN A 630 -56.41 1.78 -47.71
CA ASN A 630 -56.18 2.76 -46.64
C ASN A 630 -57.17 2.94 -45.45
N SER A 631 -56.62 2.71 -44.25
CA SER A 631 -56.81 3.46 -42.98
C SER A 631 -58.24 3.59 -42.41
N ALA A 632 -58.57 3.15 -41.19
CA ALA A 632 -57.79 3.33 -39.96
C ALA A 632 -58.36 2.57 -38.74
N SER A 633 -57.47 2.29 -37.77
CA SER A 633 -57.68 2.29 -36.31
C SER A 633 -58.64 1.31 -35.59
N SER A 634 -58.15 0.85 -34.43
CA SER A 634 -58.92 0.59 -33.19
C SER A 634 -59.68 -0.73 -32.98
N SER A 635 -58.95 -1.67 -32.36
CA SER A 635 -59.32 -2.32 -31.08
C SER A 635 -60.15 -3.63 -31.06
N LYS A 636 -60.06 -4.25 -29.88
CA LYS A 636 -60.95 -5.27 -29.28
C LYS A 636 -60.86 -6.74 -29.76
N LYS A 637 -60.15 -7.47 -28.89
CA LYS A 637 -60.68 -8.54 -28.00
C LYS A 637 -60.64 -10.00 -28.48
N ARG A 638 -60.47 -10.85 -27.45
CA ARG A 638 -60.85 -12.28 -27.33
C ARG A 638 -59.99 -13.28 -28.13
N SER A 639 -59.77 -14.50 -27.63
CA SER A 639 -59.93 -15.02 -26.26
C SER A 639 -59.36 -16.43 -26.11
N ASN A 640 -59.09 -16.81 -24.85
CA ASN A 640 -58.91 -18.17 -24.35
C ASN A 640 -57.61 -18.89 -24.79
N GLY A 641 -56.97 -19.66 -23.90
CA GLY A 641 -57.26 -19.81 -22.47
C GLY A 641 -56.51 -20.97 -21.80
N LEU A 642 -56.79 -21.16 -20.51
CA LEU A 642 -56.34 -22.27 -19.62
C LEU A 642 -54.83 -22.23 -19.32
N SER A 643 -54.33 -22.08 -18.07
CA SER A 643 -54.60 -22.79 -16.78
C SER A 643 -54.15 -24.25 -16.82
N HIS A 644 -53.43 -24.81 -15.83
CA HIS A 644 -53.11 -24.43 -14.45
C HIS A 644 -51.58 -24.59 -14.19
N SER A 645 -50.87 -24.04 -13.19
CA SER A 645 -51.15 -23.61 -11.81
C SER A 645 -51.37 -24.75 -10.78
N TRP A 646 -50.29 -25.23 -10.16
CA TRP A 646 -50.35 -25.97 -8.88
C TRP A 646 -49.16 -25.58 -7.99
N SER A 647 -49.48 -25.22 -6.75
CA SER A 647 -48.59 -25.23 -5.59
C SER A 647 -49.12 -26.30 -4.63
N GLU A 648 -48.28 -26.93 -3.78
CA GLU A 648 -48.60 -27.13 -2.35
C GLU A 648 -47.54 -27.93 -1.53
N ARG A 649 -47.51 -27.56 -0.23
CA ARG A 649 -47.26 -28.33 1.01
C ARG A 649 -46.05 -29.27 1.22
N ILE A 650 -45.36 -28.95 2.33
CA ILE A 650 -44.80 -29.76 3.44
C ILE A 650 -45.31 -31.23 3.56
N PRO A 651 -44.46 -32.14 4.11
CA PRO A 651 -44.83 -32.79 5.38
C PRO A 651 -43.74 -32.78 6.48
N ASP A 652 -44.14 -33.14 7.71
CA ASP A 652 -43.47 -32.86 8.99
C ASP A 652 -42.61 -33.99 9.62
N THR A 653 -41.76 -33.60 10.60
CA THR A 653 -41.11 -34.42 11.66
C THR A 653 -40.05 -35.46 11.21
N LYS A 654 -38.99 -35.82 11.98
CA LYS A 654 -38.55 -35.65 13.40
C LYS A 654 -37.00 -35.89 13.45
N HIS A 655 -36.20 -35.87 14.54
CA HIS A 655 -36.36 -35.76 16.01
C HIS A 655 -35.03 -35.24 16.65
N ILE A 656 -35.08 -34.72 17.89
CA ILE A 656 -34.21 -34.99 19.10
C ILE A 656 -32.84 -35.68 18.85
N SER A 657 -31.69 -35.24 19.43
CA SER A 657 -31.43 -34.55 20.73
C SER A 657 -30.17 -33.66 20.72
N ASP A 658 -29.76 -32.88 21.74
CA ASP A 658 -30.37 -31.99 22.79
C ASP A 658 -29.23 -31.36 23.64
N ILE A 659 -29.52 -30.34 24.48
CA ILE A 659 -28.67 -29.77 25.59
C ILE A 659 -27.40 -28.99 25.12
N CYS A 660 -27.07 -27.78 25.62
CA CYS A 660 -27.25 -27.22 26.97
C CYS A 660 -27.59 -25.70 26.99
N GLU A 661 -28.23 -25.22 28.06
CA GLU A 661 -28.54 -23.80 28.31
C GLU A 661 -27.54 -23.09 29.23
N ASN A 662 -27.47 -21.75 29.14
CA ASN A 662 -27.35 -20.73 30.22
C ASN A 662 -26.87 -19.39 29.62
N GLY A 663 -27.33 -18.20 30.02
CA GLY A 663 -28.40 -17.81 30.94
C GLY A 663 -28.54 -16.27 30.93
N ARG A 664 -29.74 -15.70 31.11
CA ARG A 664 -30.02 -14.26 30.86
C ARG A 664 -30.84 -13.61 32.00
N PRO A 665 -30.30 -12.61 32.73
CA PRO A 665 -31.07 -11.84 33.71
C PRO A 665 -32.19 -11.00 33.06
N ARG A 666 -33.27 -10.73 33.80
CA ARG A 666 -34.44 -9.97 33.36
C ARG A 666 -34.37 -8.49 33.76
N SER A 667 -35.15 -7.68 33.04
CA SER A 667 -35.52 -6.32 33.41
C SER A 667 -36.42 -6.28 34.65
N ASN A 668 -36.32 -5.19 35.43
CA ASN A 668 -37.35 -4.76 36.38
C ASN A 668 -38.02 -3.49 35.85
N SER A 669 -39.35 -3.46 35.94
CA SER A 669 -40.20 -2.32 35.57
C SER A 669 -40.79 -1.65 36.80
N TRP A 670 -40.88 -0.33 36.80
CA TRP A 670 -41.81 0.41 37.67
C TRP A 670 -42.56 1.46 36.87
N GLN A 671 -43.89 1.49 37.04
CA GLN A 671 -44.76 2.55 36.51
C GLN A 671 -45.01 3.59 37.61
N GLY A 672 -45.12 4.86 37.22
CA GLY A 672 -45.41 5.98 38.13
C GLY A 672 -45.94 7.18 37.36
N ASN A 673 -47.27 7.28 37.24
CA ASN A 673 -47.96 8.35 36.55
C ASN A 673 -48.35 9.45 37.55
N LEU A 674 -48.14 10.75 37.26
CA LEU A 674 -48.99 11.87 37.70
C LEU A 674 -48.53 13.28 37.24
N GLY A 675 -49.42 14.00 36.55
CA GLY A 675 -49.78 15.40 36.88
C GLY A 675 -48.77 16.57 36.80
N GLY A 676 -48.69 17.22 35.63
CA GLY A 676 -49.20 18.60 35.47
C GLY A 676 -48.44 19.87 35.95
N ASN A 677 -48.47 20.89 35.08
CA ASN A 677 -48.38 22.35 35.34
C ASN A 677 -47.04 23.06 35.67
N LYS A 678 -46.55 23.81 34.67
CA LYS A 678 -46.10 25.22 34.69
C LYS A 678 -45.52 25.82 36.00
N LYS A 679 -44.26 26.27 35.93
CA LYS A 679 -43.90 27.72 35.95
C LYS A 679 -42.43 27.98 35.56
N LYS A 680 -42.17 29.15 34.95
CA LYS A 680 -40.82 29.75 34.84
C LYS A 680 -40.51 30.53 36.12
N ILE A 681 -39.24 30.61 36.53
CA ILE A 681 -38.67 31.74 37.28
C ILE A 681 -37.19 31.89 36.90
N ARG A 682 -36.66 33.13 36.97
CA ARG A 682 -35.26 33.45 36.64
C ARG A 682 -34.35 33.17 37.86
N GLY A 683 -33.12 32.73 37.61
CA GLY A 683 -32.15 32.36 38.65
C GLY A 683 -31.50 33.54 39.39
N LYS A 684 -30.50 33.21 40.22
CA LYS A 684 -29.51 34.15 40.77
C LYS A 684 -28.16 33.45 40.91
N ARG A 685 -27.07 34.22 40.83
CA ARG A 685 -25.69 33.75 41.10
C ARG A 685 -25.49 33.57 42.60
N PHE A 686 -24.71 32.57 43.00
CA PHE A 686 -23.88 32.65 44.20
C PHE A 686 -22.50 32.00 43.97
N ARG A 687 -21.46 32.77 44.30
CA ARG A 687 -20.10 32.37 44.66
C ARG A 687 -19.85 32.97 46.06
N PRO A 688 -18.80 32.58 46.80
CA PRO A 688 -18.21 31.24 46.94
C PRO A 688 -18.07 30.87 48.44
N ARG A 689 -17.58 29.66 48.76
CA ARG A 689 -16.69 29.47 49.93
C ARG A 689 -15.84 28.22 49.81
N SER A 690 -14.83 28.15 50.67
CA SER A 690 -13.63 27.32 50.55
C SER A 690 -13.55 26.22 51.62
N ASN A 691 -12.79 25.17 51.28
CA ASN A 691 -12.04 24.25 52.16
C ASN A 691 -12.72 23.71 53.42
N SER A 692 -12.90 22.38 53.44
CA SER A 692 -12.44 21.57 54.57
C SER A 692 -11.69 20.35 54.05
N THR A 693 -10.63 19.98 54.75
CA THR A 693 -9.82 18.78 54.52
C THR A 693 -10.34 17.63 55.37
N GLU A 694 -10.51 16.44 54.79
CA GLU A 694 -10.48 15.18 55.55
C GLU A 694 -9.58 14.17 54.82
N HIS A 695 -8.57 13.68 55.55
CA HIS A 695 -7.83 12.47 55.18
C HIS A 695 -8.53 11.27 55.82
N LEU A 696 -8.57 10.14 55.10
CA LEU A 696 -8.73 8.82 55.73
C LEU A 696 -7.90 7.76 54.98
N HIS A 697 -7.64 6.65 55.67
CA HIS A 697 -6.43 5.85 55.48
C HIS A 697 -6.53 4.69 54.49
N ASN A 698 -5.35 4.23 54.07
CA ASN A 698 -5.09 2.94 53.42
C ASN A 698 -5.88 1.77 54.03
N CYS A 699 -6.28 0.84 53.18
CA CYS A 699 -6.38 -0.58 53.53
C CYS A 699 -5.60 -1.39 52.50
N ALA A 700 -4.63 -2.18 52.95
CA ALA A 700 -3.88 -3.11 52.11
C ALA A 700 -4.48 -4.51 52.26
N HIS A 701 -4.47 -5.30 51.18
CA HIS A 701 -4.83 -6.71 51.22
C HIS A 701 -3.74 -7.60 50.62
N THR A 702 -2.89 -8.09 51.50
CA THR A 702 -2.32 -9.44 51.45
C THR A 702 -3.32 -10.40 52.16
N ASN A 703 -3.29 -11.73 52.04
CA ASN A 703 -2.46 -12.66 51.27
C ASN A 703 -3.20 -14.03 51.17
N ILE A 704 -2.59 -15.03 50.50
CA ILE A 704 -2.89 -16.49 50.61
C ILE A 704 -4.21 -16.91 49.92
N HIS A 705 -4.33 -18.06 49.23
CA HIS A 705 -3.41 -19.19 49.09
C HIS A 705 -2.67 -19.24 47.74
#